data_AF-A0A7V2HCP6-F1
#
_entry.id   AF-A0A7V2HCP6-F1
#
_cell.length_a   1.000
_cell.length_b   1.000
_cell.length_c   1.000
_cell.angle_alpha   90.00
_cell.angle_beta   90.00
_cell.angle_gamma   90.00
#
_symmetry.space_group_name_H-M   'P 1'
#
loop_
_entity.id
_entity.type
_entity.pdbx_description
1 polymer ?
#
loop_
_entity_poly.entity_id
_entity_poly.type
_entity_poly.pdbx_seq_one_letter_code
_entity_poly.pdbx_strand_id
1 'polypeptide(L)'
;MQRNIDPNQVFRINEPDVVSQLFSDEVIAIHLPSGTYHSLTGSAKDVFWALSFGGITAPEIASYLAERYQVPRQIVDADVETFLGQLTQHSLAVRSEEHMRNALPRQEAPAGGYRTPSLQVHTELQALLLLDPVHDVAGEGWPNRPVAAPAVDLRNAPAYECQVAGPHIIFERFADETVVVDSATGAYYSLFGPAEDIFLLLSHVPTLEEIIHALRSKYCASDIDLELQVRQFLSAMQAAGLIIALPVIDEGTPVRELPLDNTGSALPFPLLSLSVFNQGKPASAPPATPGLLPAGRPIEYRFRRDGLLAGAVRDGMVIADMTRGWYFAANEPASFVLDLLRQPRTVEELATAVSRVYSSPAREVAAAMIIFLNNLKALDLVSAAERTGGPADFPALPEISPKRNFQGFELKMHRDLADLMAPFNPAHQPGSGDDSEDASMAEQLLGALRAWSGRVRHEERWFGIGGETFRLLKSPDVELDQAWSHLRLAGDSTADLTIHALMGGAPRDFFLSFWFEQLSREWTRLCGPRGEVKGLHSPDVAVIYHPGPHVLTVVDKPNAEAFYVKWTADPLPSYEIGAPFRYILHAWFARRGVQFIHGAAVATPENGVLLVGKGGSGKSTTALLCARAGMSYLGDDYCLVDPGQNRAYSIYATAKLKGPADVERVPELRDLSFNADGFEKGGEGKALYSLAGLWPDRLAASAPVKAILIPRVGTGPDTRLEPCGPQEALLAMLPSTVGQLPLADAGDCARLTQLAAKLPAYVLHIGTDLQQIPARVREVCG
;
A
#
# COMPACT_ATOMS: atom_id res chain seq x y z
N MET A 1 -21.17 24.08 36.00
CA MET A 1 -21.37 23.34 34.74
C MET A 1 -22.63 23.89 34.08
N GLN A 2 -22.46 24.75 33.07
CA GLN A 2 -23.59 25.28 32.28
C GLN A 2 -24.02 24.22 31.27
N ARG A 3 -25.31 23.88 31.23
CA ARG A 3 -25.92 23.06 30.16
C ARG A 3 -25.81 23.85 28.86
N ASN A 4 -25.04 23.35 27.89
CA ASN A 4 -24.66 24.11 26.69
C ASN A 4 -25.35 23.63 25.39
N ILE A 5 -26.32 22.72 25.49
CA ILE A 5 -27.07 22.17 24.35
C ILE A 5 -28.57 22.29 24.65
N ASP A 6 -29.32 22.88 23.73
CA ASP A 6 -30.79 22.91 23.79
C ASP A 6 -31.31 21.49 23.50
N PRO A 7 -32.17 20.89 24.35
CA PRO A 7 -32.69 19.53 24.13
C PRO A 7 -33.50 19.37 22.83
N ASN A 8 -33.98 20.46 22.22
CA ASN A 8 -34.63 20.45 20.91
C ASN A 8 -33.65 20.60 19.73
N GLN A 9 -32.35 20.70 20.00
CA GLN A 9 -31.32 20.86 18.99
C GLN A 9 -31.10 19.56 18.23
N VAL A 10 -31.05 19.68 16.91
CA VAL A 10 -30.87 18.57 15.99
C VAL A 10 -29.42 18.53 15.52
N PHE A 11 -28.84 17.33 15.49
CA PHE A 11 -27.45 17.09 15.10
C PHE A 11 -27.36 16.12 13.93
N ARG A 12 -26.31 16.29 13.12
CA ARG A 12 -25.87 15.37 12.08
C ARG A 12 -24.35 15.29 12.05
N ILE A 13 -23.80 14.25 11.42
CA ILE A 13 -22.37 14.21 11.10
C ILE A 13 -22.01 15.41 10.21
N ASN A 14 -20.85 16.00 10.43
CA ASN A 14 -20.32 17.11 9.63
C ASN A 14 -19.81 16.63 8.26
N GLU A 15 -20.67 15.99 7.48
CA GLU A 15 -20.40 15.69 6.07
C GLU A 15 -20.55 16.98 5.23
N PRO A 16 -19.69 17.17 4.20
CA PRO A 16 -18.69 16.23 3.67
C PRO A 16 -17.30 16.28 4.36
N ASP A 17 -17.10 17.18 5.33
CA ASP A 17 -15.79 17.44 5.97
C ASP A 17 -15.35 16.31 6.91
N VAL A 18 -16.25 15.39 7.25
CA VAL A 18 -15.97 14.21 8.07
C VAL A 18 -16.22 12.95 7.26
N VAL A 19 -15.19 12.13 7.13
CA VAL A 19 -15.30 10.77 6.62
C VAL A 19 -15.26 9.82 7.80
N SER A 20 -16.10 8.80 7.77
CA SER A 20 -16.11 7.80 8.84
C SER A 20 -16.27 6.39 8.30
N GLN A 21 -15.64 5.43 8.98
CA GLN A 21 -15.80 4.02 8.72
C GLN A 21 -16.26 3.31 9.99
N LEU A 22 -17.37 2.58 9.86
CA LEU A 22 -17.94 1.77 10.93
C LEU A 22 -17.34 0.36 10.89
N PHE A 23 -16.73 -0.06 11.99
CA PHE A 23 -16.25 -1.41 12.24
C PHE A 23 -17.17 -2.14 13.23
N SER A 24 -16.90 -3.43 13.43
CA SER A 24 -17.65 -4.29 14.35
C SER A 24 -17.68 -3.75 15.78
N ASP A 25 -16.58 -3.15 16.24
CA ASP A 25 -16.34 -2.73 17.62
C ASP A 25 -15.99 -1.24 17.78
N GLU A 26 -15.64 -0.55 16.70
CA GLU A 26 -15.31 0.89 16.71
C GLU A 26 -15.84 1.66 15.50
N VAL A 27 -15.89 2.99 15.61
CA VAL A 27 -15.99 3.91 14.48
C VAL A 27 -14.72 4.73 14.43
N ILE A 28 -14.16 4.81 13.23
CA ILE A 28 -13.08 5.73 12.93
C ILE A 28 -13.68 6.92 12.20
N ALA A 29 -13.47 8.13 12.73
CA ALA A 29 -13.94 9.39 12.13
C ALA A 29 -12.77 10.37 11.92
N ILE A 30 -12.64 10.89 10.70
CA ILE A 30 -11.57 11.78 10.28
C ILE A 30 -12.17 13.10 9.84
N HIS A 31 -11.79 14.20 10.50
CA HIS A 31 -12.15 15.56 10.09
C HIS A 31 -11.11 16.08 9.08
N LEU A 32 -11.46 16.00 7.80
CA LEU A 32 -10.57 16.21 6.65
C LEU A 32 -9.85 17.57 6.64
N PRO A 33 -10.49 18.72 6.94
CA PRO A 33 -9.83 20.02 6.93
C PRO A 33 -8.71 20.13 7.96
N SER A 34 -8.91 19.53 9.13
CA SER A 34 -7.90 19.49 10.19
C SER A 34 -6.94 18.31 10.07
N GLY A 35 -7.30 17.26 9.33
CA GLY A 35 -6.59 15.97 9.35
C GLY A 35 -6.67 15.21 10.69
N THR A 36 -7.56 15.62 11.61
CA THR A 36 -7.66 15.04 12.96
C THR A 36 -8.50 13.76 12.94
N TYR A 37 -7.93 12.69 13.49
CA TYR A 37 -8.55 11.38 13.61
C TYR A 37 -9.17 11.18 14.99
N HIS A 38 -10.27 10.43 15.02
CA HIS A 38 -10.98 10.09 16.23
C HIS A 38 -11.39 8.61 16.21
N SER A 39 -11.04 7.86 17.26
CA SER A 39 -11.57 6.52 17.50
C SER A 39 -12.70 6.59 18.53
N LEU A 40 -13.79 5.91 18.21
CA LEU A 40 -15.05 5.91 18.93
C LEU A 40 -15.44 4.46 19.21
N THR A 41 -15.29 4.00 20.45
CA THR A 41 -15.57 2.62 20.86
C THR A 41 -16.81 2.55 21.78
N GLY A 42 -17.45 1.38 21.83
CA GLY A 42 -18.59 1.14 22.72
C GLY A 42 -19.76 2.11 22.49
N SER A 43 -20.22 2.78 23.55
CA SER A 43 -21.36 3.71 23.48
C SER A 43 -21.09 4.95 22.63
N ALA A 44 -19.83 5.39 22.50
CA ALA A 44 -19.45 6.48 21.60
C ALA A 44 -19.67 6.12 20.13
N LYS A 45 -19.39 4.85 19.77
CA LYS A 45 -19.69 4.29 18.45
C LYS A 45 -21.18 4.39 18.12
N ASP A 46 -22.01 4.00 19.09
CA ASP A 46 -23.46 3.97 18.94
C ASP A 46 -24.08 5.38 18.84
N VAL A 47 -23.51 6.37 19.54
CA VAL A 47 -23.88 7.79 19.35
C VAL A 47 -23.54 8.24 17.93
N PHE A 48 -22.33 7.95 17.47
CA PHE A 48 -21.87 8.38 16.15
C PHE A 48 -22.65 7.68 15.02
N TRP A 49 -22.95 6.40 15.19
CA TRP A 49 -23.84 5.65 14.31
C TRP A 49 -25.26 6.24 14.28
N ALA A 50 -25.81 6.66 15.42
CA ALA A 50 -27.11 7.33 15.44
C ALA A 50 -27.11 8.66 14.66
N LEU A 51 -26.01 9.41 14.71
CA LEU A 51 -25.83 10.65 13.96
C LEU A 51 -25.76 10.45 12.43
N SER A 52 -25.37 9.26 11.96
CA SER A 52 -25.26 8.96 10.51
C SER A 52 -26.62 8.87 9.81
N PHE A 53 -27.70 8.68 10.56
CA PHE A 53 -29.07 8.76 10.02
C PHE A 53 -29.53 10.19 9.77
N GLY A 54 -28.75 11.18 10.23
CA GLY A 54 -29.02 12.61 10.09
C GLY A 54 -30.22 13.08 10.92
N GLY A 55 -30.19 14.36 11.31
CA GLY A 55 -31.41 15.02 11.79
C GLY A 55 -31.95 14.51 13.13
N ILE A 56 -31.09 14.08 14.07
CA ILE A 56 -31.48 13.47 15.35
C ILE A 56 -31.20 14.38 16.56
N THR A 57 -32.02 14.29 17.61
CA THR A 57 -31.89 15.09 18.84
C THR A 57 -31.16 14.34 19.96
N ALA A 58 -30.57 15.06 20.91
CA ALA A 58 -29.91 14.45 22.08
C ALA A 58 -30.84 13.51 22.89
N PRO A 59 -32.12 13.86 23.15
CA PRO A 59 -33.05 12.96 23.84
C PRO A 59 -33.37 11.66 23.08
N GLU A 60 -33.29 11.65 21.75
CA GLU A 60 -33.52 10.45 20.93
C GLU A 60 -32.32 9.51 20.97
N ILE A 61 -31.10 10.05 20.84
CA ILE A 61 -29.86 9.29 21.03
C ILE A 61 -29.83 8.68 22.43
N ALA A 62 -30.18 9.45 23.46
CA ALA A 62 -30.20 8.97 24.84
C ALA A 62 -31.24 7.86 25.05
N SER A 63 -32.41 7.95 24.42
CA SER A 63 -33.45 6.91 24.50
C SER A 63 -32.99 5.62 23.82
N TYR A 64 -32.33 5.72 22.67
CA TYR A 64 -31.73 4.58 21.97
C TYR A 64 -30.67 3.86 22.80
N LEU A 65 -29.73 4.60 23.38
CA LEU A 65 -28.68 4.02 24.23
C LEU A 65 -29.25 3.40 25.52
N ALA A 66 -30.24 4.04 26.16
CA ALA A 66 -30.88 3.51 27.35
C ALA A 66 -31.58 2.16 27.09
N GLU A 67 -32.27 2.04 25.96
CA GLU A 67 -32.92 0.78 25.53
C GLU A 67 -31.86 -0.29 25.19
N ARG A 68 -30.83 0.07 24.42
CA ARG A 68 -29.77 -0.83 23.96
C ARG A 68 -28.93 -1.41 25.09
N TYR A 69 -28.56 -0.60 26.06
CA TYR A 69 -27.67 -1.01 27.16
C TYR A 69 -28.41 -1.35 28.46
N GLN A 70 -29.75 -1.26 28.47
CA GLN A 70 -30.60 -1.53 29.64
C GLN A 70 -30.20 -0.71 30.88
N VAL A 71 -29.92 0.58 30.68
CA VAL A 71 -29.53 1.53 31.76
C VAL A 71 -30.53 2.66 31.94
N PRO A 72 -30.66 3.25 33.14
CA PRO A 72 -31.57 4.36 33.38
C PRO A 72 -31.26 5.58 32.51
N ARG A 73 -32.28 6.12 31.82
CA ARG A 73 -32.17 7.28 30.92
C ARG A 73 -31.53 8.52 31.57
N GLN A 74 -31.75 8.73 32.87
CA GLN A 74 -31.16 9.84 33.62
C GLN A 74 -29.62 9.86 33.61
N ILE A 75 -28.98 8.68 33.52
CA ILE A 75 -27.51 8.57 33.43
C ILE A 75 -27.06 8.92 32.01
N VAL A 76 -27.79 8.44 31.01
CA VAL A 76 -27.45 8.59 29.59
C VAL A 76 -27.65 10.02 29.09
N ASP A 77 -28.69 10.72 29.54
CA ASP A 77 -29.02 12.07 29.07
C ASP A 77 -27.82 13.05 29.25
N ALA A 78 -27.20 13.06 30.44
CA ALA A 78 -26.07 13.95 30.74
C ALA A 78 -24.79 13.57 29.97
N ASP A 79 -24.58 12.27 29.80
CA ASP A 79 -23.43 11.72 29.07
C ASP A 79 -23.52 12.05 27.57
N VAL A 80 -24.70 11.93 26.96
CA VAL A 80 -24.95 12.28 25.55
C VAL A 80 -24.82 13.79 25.30
N GLU A 81 -25.37 14.64 26.17
CA GLU A 81 -25.20 16.09 26.05
C GLU A 81 -23.72 16.50 26.11
N THR A 82 -22.98 15.96 27.07
CA THR A 82 -21.54 16.24 27.20
C THR A 82 -20.78 15.79 25.97
N PHE A 83 -21.08 14.59 25.48
CA PHE A 83 -20.40 13.99 24.35
C PHE A 83 -20.72 14.67 23.01
N LEU A 84 -21.97 15.07 22.75
CA LEU A 84 -22.32 15.89 21.58
C LEU A 84 -21.58 17.22 21.58
N GLY A 85 -21.37 17.82 22.77
CA GLY A 85 -20.54 19.01 22.92
C GLY A 85 -19.09 18.77 22.48
N GLN A 86 -18.51 17.62 22.84
CA GLN A 86 -17.18 17.21 22.37
C GLN A 86 -17.16 17.00 20.85
N LEU A 87 -18.15 16.30 20.28
CA LEU A 87 -18.22 16.09 18.83
C LEU A 87 -18.33 17.42 18.06
N THR A 88 -19.11 18.38 18.55
CA THR A 88 -19.20 19.72 17.92
C THR A 88 -17.91 20.52 18.09
N GLN A 89 -17.24 20.43 19.25
CA GLN A 89 -15.95 21.08 19.47
C GLN A 89 -14.86 20.55 18.52
N HIS A 90 -14.88 19.25 18.23
CA HIS A 90 -13.96 18.59 17.30
C HIS A 90 -14.42 18.64 15.83
N SER A 91 -15.46 19.42 15.51
CA SER A 91 -16.03 19.53 14.16
C SER A 91 -16.50 18.21 13.54
N LEU A 92 -16.80 17.20 14.38
CA LEU A 92 -17.32 15.90 13.96
C LEU A 92 -18.83 15.90 13.72
N ALA A 93 -19.55 16.75 14.46
CA ALA A 93 -21.00 16.90 14.36
C ALA A 93 -21.38 18.37 14.28
N VAL A 94 -22.36 18.68 13.43
CA VAL A 94 -22.91 20.03 13.24
C VAL A 94 -24.40 20.05 13.54
N ARG A 95 -24.89 21.27 13.82
CA ARG A 95 -26.32 21.53 14.00
C ARG A 95 -27.04 21.39 12.65
N SER A 96 -28.20 20.76 12.66
CA SER A 96 -29.11 20.64 11.52
C SER A 96 -30.39 21.42 11.79
N GLU A 97 -31.00 22.00 10.76
CA GLU A 97 -32.35 22.59 10.86
C GLU A 97 -33.45 21.56 10.54
N GLU A 98 -33.07 20.48 9.87
CA GLU A 98 -33.97 19.41 9.44
C GLU A 98 -33.96 18.26 10.46
N HIS A 99 -35.10 18.06 11.11
CA HIS A 99 -35.33 16.93 12.01
C HIS A 99 -35.92 15.75 11.24
N MET A 100 -35.16 14.65 11.18
CA MET A 100 -35.57 13.43 10.50
C MET A 100 -36.25 12.50 11.52
N ARG A 101 -37.58 12.36 11.43
CA ARG A 101 -38.36 11.42 12.28
C ARG A 101 -38.20 9.97 11.84
N ASN A 102 -36.98 9.47 11.79
CA ASN A 102 -36.70 8.07 11.55
C ASN A 102 -36.44 7.37 12.89
N ALA A 103 -37.20 6.31 13.18
CA ALA A 103 -36.91 5.47 14.33
C ALA A 103 -35.55 4.80 14.12
N LEU A 104 -34.61 5.00 15.05
CA LEU A 104 -33.33 4.30 15.02
C LEU A 104 -33.56 2.78 15.02
N PRO A 105 -32.92 2.02 14.11
CA PRO A 105 -33.07 0.57 14.07
C PRO A 105 -32.72 -0.05 15.42
N ARG A 106 -33.60 -0.93 15.93
CA ARG A 106 -33.29 -1.72 17.12
C ARG A 106 -32.11 -2.63 16.83
N GLN A 107 -31.10 -2.58 17.70
CA GLN A 107 -29.92 -3.44 17.61
C GLN A 107 -29.75 -4.27 18.89
N GLU A 108 -29.19 -5.47 18.75
CA GLU A 108 -28.94 -6.38 19.89
C GLU A 108 -27.99 -5.76 20.91
N ALA A 109 -28.26 -6.01 22.20
CA ALA A 109 -27.46 -5.49 23.29
C ALA A 109 -26.00 -5.98 23.16
N PRO A 110 -25.01 -5.07 23.18
CA PRO A 110 -23.61 -5.46 23.07
C PRO A 110 -23.18 -6.29 24.29
N ALA A 111 -22.20 -7.19 24.12
CA ALA A 111 -21.68 -8.03 25.20
C ALA A 111 -20.98 -7.23 26.33
N GLY A 112 -20.61 -5.97 26.07
CA GLY A 112 -20.09 -5.02 27.05
C GLY A 112 -21.18 -4.09 27.57
N GLY A 113 -21.24 -3.90 28.89
CA GLY A 113 -22.18 -2.96 29.52
C GLY A 113 -21.94 -1.49 29.15
N TYR A 114 -22.89 -0.62 29.50
CA TYR A 114 -22.80 0.82 29.23
C TYR A 114 -21.54 1.43 29.86
N ARG A 115 -20.83 2.24 29.07
CA ARG A 115 -19.78 3.15 29.53
C ARG A 115 -20.13 4.55 29.06
N THR A 116 -19.69 5.58 29.78
CA THR A 116 -19.83 6.96 29.33
C THR A 116 -19.11 7.12 27.97
N PRO A 117 -19.80 7.66 26.94
CA PRO A 117 -19.19 7.90 25.64
C PRO A 117 -17.94 8.77 25.78
N SER A 118 -16.83 8.31 25.23
CA SER A 118 -15.57 9.04 25.25
C SER A 118 -14.99 9.14 23.85
N LEU A 119 -14.46 10.32 23.51
CA LEU A 119 -13.79 10.58 22.25
C LEU A 119 -12.29 10.35 22.46
N GLN A 120 -11.71 9.36 21.78
CA GLN A 120 -10.26 9.24 21.72
C GLN A 120 -9.77 10.06 20.53
N VAL A 121 -9.18 11.21 20.83
CA VAL A 121 -8.60 12.11 19.83
C VAL A 121 -7.17 11.65 19.60
N HIS A 122 -6.84 11.30 18.36
CA HIS A 122 -5.47 10.99 17.99
C HIS A 122 -4.97 12.08 17.04
N THR A 123 -4.29 13.06 17.62
CA THR A 123 -3.63 14.17 16.90
C THR A 123 -2.37 13.71 16.18
N GLU A 124 -1.78 12.61 16.65
CA GLU A 124 -0.64 11.95 16.03
C GLU A 124 -0.97 11.33 14.65
N LEU A 125 -2.24 11.35 14.23
CA LEU A 125 -2.72 10.89 12.92
C LEU A 125 -2.91 11.99 11.86
N GLN A 126 -2.81 13.26 12.23
CA GLN A 126 -2.53 14.35 11.27
C GLN A 126 -1.19 14.11 10.54
N ALA A 127 -0.34 13.35 11.22
CA ALA A 127 0.88 12.79 10.73
C ALA A 127 0.70 11.48 9.97
N LEU A 128 -0.35 10.67 10.15
CA LEU A 128 -0.40 9.24 9.76
C LEU A 128 -1.26 9.00 8.49
N LEU A 129 -1.97 10.02 8.00
CA LEU A 129 -2.23 10.18 6.55
C LEU A 129 -0.91 10.44 5.77
N LEU A 130 0.20 10.78 6.46
CA LEU A 130 1.52 11.09 5.88
C LEU A 130 2.75 10.52 6.64
N LEU A 131 2.61 9.51 7.52
CA LEU A 131 3.71 8.92 8.32
C LEU A 131 3.34 7.49 8.73
N ASP A 132 4.12 6.55 8.20
CA ASP A 132 4.24 5.15 8.63
C ASP A 132 4.03 4.92 10.13
N PRO A 133 3.21 3.93 10.54
CA PRO A 133 3.35 3.26 11.81
C PRO A 133 4.83 2.89 12.06
N VAL A 134 5.39 3.32 13.18
CA VAL A 134 6.53 2.62 13.78
C VAL A 134 5.92 1.55 14.67
N HIS A 135 5.82 0.33 14.18
CA HIS A 135 5.65 -0.85 15.02
C HIS A 135 6.44 -2.04 14.50
N ASP A 136 7.01 -2.76 15.45
CA ASP A 136 7.79 -3.97 15.29
C ASP A 136 7.05 -5.08 14.54
N VAL A 137 7.85 -5.87 13.83
CA VAL A 137 7.44 -7.15 13.24
C VAL A 137 7.02 -8.08 14.37
N ALA A 138 5.72 -8.33 14.54
CA ALA A 138 5.25 -9.39 15.41
C ALA A 138 5.65 -10.74 14.80
N GLY A 139 6.73 -11.31 15.32
CA GLY A 139 7.02 -12.73 15.17
C GLY A 139 6.20 -13.51 16.18
N GLU A 140 4.98 -13.93 15.81
CA GLU A 140 4.36 -15.14 16.36
C GLU A 140 3.13 -15.56 15.53
N GLY A 141 3.06 -16.86 15.24
CA GLY A 141 2.15 -17.46 14.28
C GLY A 141 0.77 -17.81 14.84
N TRP A 142 -0.24 -17.71 13.97
CA TRP A 142 -1.61 -18.20 14.12
C TRP A 142 -1.92 -18.99 12.82
N PRO A 143 -2.65 -20.14 12.82
CA PRO A 143 -3.43 -20.75 13.90
C PRO A 143 -2.83 -21.97 14.60
N ASN A 144 -3.38 -22.18 15.80
CA ASN A 144 -3.36 -23.43 16.55
C ASN A 144 -3.86 -24.61 15.70
N ARG A 145 -3.06 -25.68 15.70
CA ARG A 145 -3.33 -26.97 15.07
C ARG A 145 -4.72 -27.48 15.48
N PRO A 146 -5.66 -27.74 14.55
CA PRO A 146 -6.84 -28.52 14.86
C PRO A 146 -6.40 -29.90 15.38
N VAL A 147 -7.02 -30.34 16.47
CA VAL A 147 -6.84 -31.70 17.00
C VAL A 147 -7.18 -32.69 15.90
N ALA A 148 -6.21 -33.54 15.52
CA ALA A 148 -6.39 -34.55 14.51
C ALA A 148 -7.53 -35.52 14.92
N ALA A 149 -8.53 -35.67 14.04
CA ALA A 149 -9.53 -36.72 14.17
C ALA A 149 -8.84 -38.11 14.15
N PRO A 150 -9.39 -39.12 14.83
CA PRO A 150 -8.78 -40.45 14.88
C PRO A 150 -8.67 -41.04 13.47
N ALA A 151 -7.45 -41.38 13.07
CA ALA A 151 -7.12 -41.97 11.78
C ALA A 151 -7.74 -43.37 11.63
N VAL A 152 -8.43 -43.62 10.52
CA VAL A 152 -8.87 -44.97 10.11
C VAL A 152 -7.64 -45.83 9.79
N ASP A 153 -7.59 -47.06 10.30
CA ASP A 153 -6.55 -48.03 9.95
C ASP A 153 -6.85 -48.71 8.61
N LEU A 154 -6.28 -48.18 7.52
CA LEU A 154 -6.51 -48.66 6.15
C LEU A 154 -6.08 -50.10 5.89
N ARG A 155 -5.28 -50.69 6.79
CA ARG A 155 -4.85 -52.08 6.63
C ARG A 155 -5.96 -53.06 6.98
N ASN A 156 -6.90 -52.65 7.82
CA ASN A 156 -7.92 -53.51 8.42
C ASN A 156 -9.36 -53.02 8.21
N ALA A 157 -9.55 -51.79 7.72
CA ALA A 157 -10.88 -51.23 7.50
C ALA A 157 -11.59 -51.89 6.29
N PRO A 158 -12.86 -52.32 6.44
CA PRO A 158 -13.61 -53.01 5.39
C PRO A 158 -13.98 -52.10 4.22
N ALA A 159 -14.36 -50.85 4.50
CA ALA A 159 -14.69 -49.83 3.50
C ALA A 159 -14.32 -48.43 3.99
N TYR A 160 -13.71 -47.63 3.13
CA TYR A 160 -13.34 -46.24 3.39
C TYR A 160 -13.31 -45.43 2.08
N GLU A 161 -13.60 -44.14 2.20
CA GLU A 161 -13.38 -43.14 1.16
C GLU A 161 -12.08 -42.41 1.44
N CYS A 162 -11.29 -42.17 0.41
CA CYS A 162 -10.04 -41.42 0.51
C CYS A 162 -10.20 -40.05 -0.12
N GLN A 163 -9.68 -39.02 0.52
CA GLN A 163 -9.55 -37.68 -0.06
C GLN A 163 -8.23 -37.04 0.34
N VAL A 164 -7.80 -36.04 -0.41
CA VAL A 164 -6.63 -35.22 -0.06
C VAL A 164 -6.85 -34.58 1.32
N ALA A 165 -5.81 -34.56 2.16
CA ALA A 165 -5.93 -34.19 3.58
C ALA A 165 -6.40 -32.74 3.82
N GLY A 166 -6.28 -31.88 2.82
CA GLY A 166 -6.82 -30.54 2.84
C GLY A 166 -6.05 -29.60 1.93
N PRO A 167 -6.34 -28.29 2.00
CA PRO A 167 -5.78 -27.29 1.09
C PRO A 167 -4.29 -27.02 1.31
N HIS A 168 -3.69 -27.58 2.37
CA HIS A 168 -2.25 -27.51 2.60
C HIS A 168 -1.45 -28.46 1.67
N ILE A 169 -2.12 -29.42 1.03
CA ILE A 169 -1.54 -30.29 0.01
C ILE A 169 -1.74 -29.64 -1.36
N ILE A 170 -0.65 -29.17 -1.95
CA ILE A 170 -0.59 -28.54 -3.27
C ILE A 170 0.18 -29.46 -4.22
N PHE A 171 -0.14 -29.46 -5.51
CA PHE A 171 0.57 -30.28 -6.48
C PHE A 171 0.63 -29.62 -7.86
N GLU A 172 1.63 -30.01 -8.64
CA GLU A 172 1.80 -29.61 -10.04
C GLU A 172 2.14 -30.85 -10.88
N ARG A 173 1.59 -30.93 -12.09
CA ARG A 173 1.84 -32.03 -13.04
C ARG A 173 2.89 -31.61 -14.07
N PHE A 174 3.88 -32.47 -14.27
CA PHE A 174 4.91 -32.37 -15.31
C PHE A 174 4.71 -33.49 -16.35
N ALA A 175 5.49 -33.47 -17.42
CA ALA A 175 5.35 -34.45 -18.51
C ALA A 175 5.60 -35.91 -18.07
N ASP A 176 6.42 -36.13 -17.02
CA ASP A 176 6.85 -37.44 -16.55
C ASP A 176 6.55 -37.71 -15.07
N GLU A 177 6.14 -36.70 -14.28
CA GLU A 177 5.86 -36.84 -12.85
C GLU A 177 4.81 -35.84 -12.34
N THR A 178 4.19 -36.16 -11.20
CA THR A 178 3.41 -35.20 -10.39
C THR A 178 4.16 -34.90 -9.10
N VAL A 179 4.46 -33.62 -8.85
CA VAL A 179 5.09 -33.17 -7.61
C VAL A 179 4.02 -32.71 -6.64
N VAL A 180 3.94 -33.38 -5.48
CA VAL A 180 3.03 -33.04 -4.39
C VAL A 180 3.83 -32.41 -3.25
N VAL A 181 3.34 -31.31 -2.69
CA VAL A 181 3.97 -30.57 -1.59
C VAL A 181 2.98 -30.43 -0.45
N ASP A 182 3.40 -30.78 0.76
CA ASP A 182 2.74 -30.38 1.98
C ASP A 182 3.29 -29.01 2.41
N SER A 183 2.51 -27.96 2.18
CA SER A 183 2.87 -26.59 2.55
C SER A 183 2.99 -26.35 4.06
N ALA A 184 2.40 -27.21 4.91
CA ALA A 184 2.48 -27.08 6.35
C ALA A 184 3.82 -27.62 6.90
N THR A 185 4.35 -28.68 6.30
CA THR A 185 5.63 -29.28 6.72
C THR A 185 6.81 -28.88 5.84
N GLY A 186 6.55 -28.42 4.62
CA GLY A 186 7.57 -28.20 3.59
C GLY A 186 8.07 -29.49 2.93
N ALA A 187 7.48 -30.65 3.25
CA ALA A 187 7.82 -31.93 2.63
C ALA A 187 7.25 -31.99 1.21
N TYR A 188 8.00 -32.58 0.28
CA TYR A 188 7.53 -32.80 -1.09
C TYR A 188 7.85 -34.23 -1.57
N TYR A 189 7.01 -34.68 -2.50
CA TYR A 189 6.89 -36.05 -2.96
C TYR A 189 6.77 -36.06 -4.49
N SER A 190 7.47 -36.97 -5.15
CA SER A 190 7.30 -37.22 -6.60
C SER A 190 6.45 -38.47 -6.81
N LEU A 191 5.41 -38.36 -7.62
CA LEU A 191 4.52 -39.45 -8.02
C LEU A 191 4.69 -39.75 -9.52
N PHE A 192 4.73 -41.04 -9.87
CA PHE A 192 4.94 -41.50 -11.25
C PHE A 192 3.92 -42.59 -11.61
N GLY A 193 3.43 -42.58 -12.86
CA GLY A 193 2.63 -43.66 -13.43
C GLY A 193 1.41 -44.01 -12.56
N PRO A 194 1.27 -45.26 -12.07
CA PRO A 194 0.08 -45.63 -11.30
C PRO A 194 -0.07 -44.86 -9.97
N ALA A 195 1.03 -44.36 -9.38
CA ALA A 195 0.96 -43.54 -8.16
C ALA A 195 0.32 -42.17 -8.43
N GLU A 196 0.59 -41.58 -9.61
CA GLU A 196 -0.06 -40.34 -10.06
C GLU A 196 -1.54 -40.59 -10.35
N ASP A 197 -1.87 -41.65 -11.09
CA ASP A 197 -3.26 -41.99 -11.42
C ASP A 197 -4.12 -42.17 -10.14
N ILE A 198 -3.59 -42.88 -9.13
CA ILE A 198 -4.27 -43.02 -7.83
C ILE A 198 -4.47 -41.67 -7.16
N PHE A 199 -3.45 -40.81 -7.17
CA PHE A 199 -3.52 -39.49 -6.54
C PHE A 199 -4.58 -38.60 -7.20
N LEU A 200 -4.66 -38.58 -8.53
CA LEU A 200 -5.62 -37.77 -9.27
C LEU A 200 -7.07 -38.19 -9.01
N LEU A 201 -7.31 -39.50 -8.83
CA LEU A 201 -8.63 -40.02 -8.48
C LEU A 201 -9.14 -39.48 -7.14
N LEU A 202 -8.28 -39.11 -6.20
CA LEU A 202 -8.66 -38.60 -4.87
C LEU A 202 -9.54 -37.35 -4.91
N SER A 203 -9.52 -36.60 -6.00
CA SER A 203 -10.42 -35.47 -6.24
C SER A 203 -11.90 -35.86 -6.30
N HIS A 204 -12.21 -37.13 -6.58
CA HIS A 204 -13.56 -37.67 -6.65
C HIS A 204 -14.04 -38.33 -5.34
N VAL A 205 -13.21 -38.27 -4.30
CA VAL A 205 -13.41 -38.96 -3.01
C VAL A 205 -13.72 -40.45 -3.24
N PRO A 206 -12.78 -41.21 -3.84
CA PRO A 206 -13.04 -42.57 -4.28
C PRO A 206 -12.98 -43.56 -3.11
N THR A 207 -13.72 -44.67 -3.26
CA THR A 207 -13.48 -45.88 -2.48
C THR A 207 -12.31 -46.69 -3.05
N LEU A 208 -11.75 -47.60 -2.26
CA LEU A 208 -10.70 -48.51 -2.74
C LEU A 208 -11.15 -49.32 -3.97
N GLU A 209 -12.41 -49.78 -3.99
CA GLU A 209 -12.95 -50.56 -5.10
C GLU A 209 -13.03 -49.74 -6.39
N GLU A 210 -13.40 -48.45 -6.28
CA GLU A 210 -13.42 -47.52 -7.41
C GLU A 210 -12.00 -47.24 -7.96
N ILE A 211 -11.00 -47.12 -7.09
CA ILE A 211 -9.59 -46.96 -7.51
C ILE A 211 -9.12 -48.20 -8.28
N ILE A 212 -9.37 -49.39 -7.73
CA ILE A 212 -8.97 -50.65 -8.39
C ILE A 212 -9.69 -50.80 -9.73
N HIS A 213 -11.00 -50.51 -9.77
CA HIS A 213 -11.80 -50.57 -10.99
C HIS A 213 -11.24 -49.64 -12.07
N ALA A 214 -10.90 -48.39 -11.71
CA ALA A 214 -10.29 -47.44 -12.63
C ALA A 214 -8.92 -47.93 -13.15
N LEU A 215 -8.03 -48.44 -12.28
CA LEU A 215 -6.69 -48.89 -12.69
C LEU A 215 -6.71 -50.10 -13.62
N ARG A 216 -7.70 -51.00 -13.50
CA ARG A 216 -7.86 -52.19 -14.37
C ARG A 216 -8.01 -51.84 -15.84
N SER A 217 -8.61 -50.69 -16.14
CA SER A 217 -8.83 -50.27 -17.54
C SER A 217 -7.51 -49.86 -18.23
N LYS A 218 -6.48 -49.53 -17.44
CA LYS A 218 -5.21 -48.96 -17.93
C LYS A 218 -4.00 -49.88 -17.74
N TYR A 219 -3.94 -50.64 -16.64
CA TYR A 219 -2.77 -51.42 -16.23
C TYR A 219 -2.99 -52.94 -16.23
N CYS A 220 -1.98 -53.69 -16.69
CA CYS A 220 -1.93 -55.15 -16.66
C CYS A 220 -1.39 -55.67 -15.33
N ALA A 221 -2.28 -55.94 -14.37
CA ALA A 221 -1.97 -56.59 -13.09
C ALA A 221 -3.16 -57.44 -12.59
N SER A 222 -2.91 -58.38 -11.68
CA SER A 222 -3.99 -59.13 -11.04
C SER A 222 -4.72 -58.28 -10.01
N ASP A 223 -6.00 -58.56 -9.76
CA ASP A 223 -6.81 -57.81 -8.78
C ASP A 223 -6.22 -57.88 -7.37
N ILE A 224 -5.62 -59.02 -7.02
CA ILE A 224 -4.97 -59.25 -5.74
C ILE A 224 -3.73 -58.36 -5.60
N ASP A 225 -2.93 -58.24 -6.67
CA ASP A 225 -1.73 -57.40 -6.68
C ASP A 225 -2.06 -55.91 -6.66
N LEU A 226 -3.08 -55.49 -7.42
CA LEU A 226 -3.58 -54.12 -7.41
C LEU A 226 -4.08 -53.71 -6.03
N GLU A 227 -4.96 -54.52 -5.43
CA GLU A 227 -5.52 -54.22 -4.11
C GLU A 227 -4.43 -54.10 -3.04
N LEU A 228 -3.49 -55.06 -3.00
CA LEU A 228 -2.42 -55.06 -2.02
C LEU A 228 -1.53 -53.82 -2.14
N GLN A 229 -1.09 -53.48 -3.35
CA GLN A 229 -0.20 -52.35 -3.57
C GLN A 229 -0.91 -51.00 -3.34
N VAL A 230 -2.15 -50.84 -3.80
CA VAL A 230 -2.94 -49.61 -3.60
C VAL A 230 -3.19 -49.37 -2.11
N ARG A 231 -3.56 -50.40 -1.33
CA ARG A 231 -3.74 -50.30 0.13
C ARG A 231 -2.45 -49.86 0.83
N GLN A 232 -1.31 -50.45 0.47
CA GLN A 232 -0.01 -50.08 1.03
C GLN A 232 0.36 -48.63 0.70
N PHE A 233 0.12 -48.21 -0.54
CA PHE A 233 0.40 -46.86 -1.00
C PHE A 233 -0.48 -45.82 -0.27
N LEU A 234 -1.80 -46.04 -0.19
CA LEU A 234 -2.70 -45.15 0.56
C LEU A 234 -2.34 -45.09 2.04
N SER A 235 -1.95 -46.21 2.66
CA SER A 235 -1.46 -46.23 4.04
C SER A 235 -0.19 -45.38 4.22
N ALA A 236 0.75 -45.42 3.26
CA ALA A 236 1.94 -44.59 3.28
C ALA A 236 1.59 -43.09 3.11
N MET A 237 0.65 -42.76 2.22
CA MET A 237 0.17 -41.39 2.03
C MET A 237 -0.52 -40.82 3.26
N GLN A 238 -1.36 -41.62 3.95
CA GLN A 238 -2.02 -41.19 5.19
C GLN A 238 -1.01 -40.99 6.32
N ALA A 239 0.00 -41.87 6.43
CA ALA A 239 1.08 -41.70 7.41
C ALA A 239 1.93 -40.45 7.13
N ALA A 240 2.09 -40.07 5.87
CA ALA A 240 2.71 -38.83 5.44
C ALA A 240 1.80 -37.59 5.59
N GLY A 241 0.54 -37.76 6.00
CA GLY A 241 -0.43 -36.67 6.15
C GLY A 241 -0.99 -36.11 4.83
N LEU A 242 -0.78 -36.78 3.70
CA LEU A 242 -1.21 -36.32 2.38
C LEU A 242 -2.71 -36.57 2.11
N ILE A 243 -3.28 -37.59 2.76
CA ILE A 243 -4.69 -37.97 2.60
C ILE A 243 -5.35 -38.18 3.96
N ILE A 244 -6.67 -38.04 3.97
CA ILE A 244 -7.54 -38.46 5.06
C ILE A 244 -8.47 -39.54 4.52
N ALA A 245 -8.72 -40.55 5.35
CA ALA A 245 -9.70 -41.58 5.07
C ALA A 245 -10.91 -41.44 5.97
N LEU A 246 -12.09 -41.56 5.37
CA LEU A 246 -13.37 -41.45 6.01
C LEU A 246 -14.08 -42.81 5.97
N PRO A 247 -14.69 -43.28 7.07
CA PRO A 247 -15.46 -44.51 7.05
C PRO A 247 -16.70 -44.36 6.15
N VAL A 248 -16.97 -45.35 5.31
CA VAL A 248 -18.18 -45.39 4.47
C VAL A 248 -19.38 -45.72 5.37
N ILE A 249 -20.40 -44.88 5.35
CA ILE A 249 -21.61 -45.02 6.19
C ILE A 249 -22.67 -45.92 5.51
N ASP A 250 -22.59 -46.11 4.18
CA ASP A 250 -23.58 -46.86 3.39
C ASP A 250 -22.89 -47.81 2.38
N GLU A 251 -22.80 -49.09 2.72
CA GLU A 251 -22.11 -50.15 1.95
C GLU A 251 -22.85 -50.58 0.66
N GLY A 252 -23.99 -49.95 0.34
CA GLY A 252 -24.86 -50.32 -0.79
C GLY A 252 -24.69 -49.51 -2.08
N THR A 253 -23.72 -48.60 -2.15
CA THR A 253 -23.58 -47.66 -3.28
C THR A 253 -22.86 -48.34 -4.46
N PRO A 254 -23.39 -48.30 -5.70
CA PRO A 254 -22.74 -48.91 -6.86
C PRO A 254 -21.41 -48.21 -7.18
N VAL A 255 -20.38 -49.01 -7.51
CA VAL A 255 -19.03 -48.56 -7.89
C VAL A 255 -19.12 -47.58 -9.07
N ARG A 256 -18.66 -46.34 -8.87
CA ARG A 256 -18.63 -45.32 -9.92
C ARG A 256 -17.49 -45.61 -10.90
N GLU A 257 -17.74 -45.43 -12.19
CA GLU A 257 -16.66 -45.36 -13.19
C GLU A 257 -15.96 -44.01 -13.07
N LEU A 258 -14.71 -44.02 -12.59
CA LEU A 258 -13.89 -42.82 -12.46
C LEU A 258 -12.93 -42.70 -13.65
N PRO A 259 -12.81 -41.50 -14.25
CA PRO A 259 -11.95 -41.30 -15.40
C PRO A 259 -10.47 -41.29 -14.98
N LEU A 260 -9.64 -42.00 -15.75
CA LEU A 260 -8.18 -41.83 -15.78
C LEU A 260 -7.78 -41.06 -17.04
N ASP A 261 -6.63 -40.39 -17.03
CA ASP A 261 -6.09 -39.80 -18.25
C ASP A 261 -5.84 -40.89 -19.31
N ASN A 262 -6.45 -40.73 -20.49
CA ASN A 262 -6.60 -41.72 -21.57
C ASN A 262 -5.31 -42.08 -22.35
N THR A 263 -4.13 -41.79 -21.80
CA THR A 263 -2.86 -42.10 -22.47
C THR A 263 -2.41 -43.53 -22.13
N GLY A 264 -2.76 -44.47 -23.00
CA GLY A 264 -2.25 -45.85 -22.99
C GLY A 264 -3.23 -46.89 -22.43
N SER A 265 -3.19 -48.09 -22.99
CA SER A 265 -3.94 -49.28 -22.54
C SER A 265 -2.99 -50.45 -22.39
N ALA A 266 -3.22 -51.32 -21.41
CA ALA A 266 -2.40 -52.51 -21.14
C ALA A 266 -0.95 -52.21 -20.74
N LEU A 267 -0.72 -51.15 -19.97
CA LEU A 267 0.60 -50.77 -19.45
C LEU A 267 1.07 -51.70 -18.31
N PRO A 268 2.37 -51.95 -18.14
CA PRO A 268 2.88 -52.67 -16.97
C PRO A 268 2.59 -51.89 -15.68
N PHE A 269 2.28 -52.59 -14.59
CA PHE A 269 2.04 -52.00 -13.26
C PHE A 269 3.30 -52.06 -12.39
N PRO A 270 4.13 -50.99 -12.33
CA PRO A 270 5.31 -50.95 -11.47
C PRO A 270 4.94 -50.87 -9.98
N LEU A 271 5.90 -51.20 -9.11
CA LEU A 271 5.74 -51.05 -7.66
C LEU A 271 5.42 -49.60 -7.29
N LEU A 272 4.33 -49.40 -6.56
CA LEU A 272 3.96 -48.10 -6.00
C LEU A 272 4.98 -47.68 -4.94
N SER A 273 5.50 -46.46 -5.06
CA SER A 273 6.41 -45.89 -4.06
C SER A 273 6.07 -44.43 -3.79
N LEU A 274 6.25 -44.02 -2.53
CA LEU A 274 6.12 -42.62 -2.10
C LEU A 274 7.53 -42.12 -1.77
N SER A 275 8.20 -41.51 -2.74
CA SER A 275 9.59 -41.06 -2.59
C SER A 275 9.64 -39.66 -1.96
N VAL A 276 10.31 -39.54 -0.80
CA VAL A 276 10.51 -38.28 -0.07
C VAL A 276 11.93 -37.78 -0.28
N PHE A 277 12.10 -36.52 -0.66
CA PHE A 277 13.41 -35.96 -1.01
C PHE A 277 14.01 -35.00 0.03
N ASN A 278 13.22 -34.48 1.00
CA ASN A 278 13.75 -33.64 2.07
C ASN A 278 12.92 -33.72 3.36
N GLN A 279 13.57 -33.69 4.53
CA GLN A 279 12.97 -33.47 5.85
C GLN A 279 13.42 -32.09 6.37
N GLY A 280 12.88 -31.02 5.80
CA GLY A 280 13.23 -29.63 6.15
C GLY A 280 12.31 -29.02 7.21
N LYS A 281 12.80 -28.01 7.95
CA LYS A 281 12.06 -27.27 9.00
C LYS A 281 10.77 -26.64 8.46
N PRO A 282 9.69 -26.58 9.28
CA PRO A 282 8.38 -26.07 8.86
C PRO A 282 8.44 -24.61 8.40
N ALA A 283 7.77 -24.32 7.29
CA ALA A 283 7.49 -22.96 6.86
C ALA A 283 6.41 -22.32 7.74
N SER A 284 6.51 -21.01 7.97
CA SER A 284 5.54 -20.23 8.76
C SER A 284 4.18 -20.20 8.08
N ALA A 285 3.18 -20.81 8.76
CA ALA A 285 1.71 -20.77 8.64
C ALA A 285 1.03 -20.50 7.28
N PRO A 286 -0.01 -21.29 6.91
CA PRO A 286 -0.78 -21.07 5.68
C PRO A 286 -1.73 -19.86 5.80
N PRO A 287 -1.84 -18.98 4.78
CA PRO A 287 -2.99 -18.10 4.62
C PRO A 287 -4.19 -18.86 4.05
N ALA A 288 -5.40 -18.36 4.35
CA ALA A 288 -6.67 -19.02 4.02
C ALA A 288 -7.09 -18.85 2.54
N THR A 289 -7.49 -20.00 1.94
CA THR A 289 -8.29 -20.26 0.72
C THR A 289 -7.76 -19.80 -0.65
N PRO A 290 -7.61 -20.74 -1.62
CA PRO A 290 -8.69 -21.00 -2.58
C PRO A 290 -8.96 -22.50 -2.85
N GLY A 291 -10.11 -22.81 -3.47
CA GLY A 291 -10.60 -24.16 -3.72
C GLY A 291 -9.70 -25.02 -4.63
N LEU A 292 -9.87 -26.35 -4.50
CA LEU A 292 -9.24 -27.37 -5.34
C LEU A 292 -9.40 -27.00 -6.83
N LEU A 293 -8.28 -26.90 -7.54
CA LEU A 293 -8.28 -26.82 -9.00
C LEU A 293 -8.78 -28.16 -9.56
N PRO A 294 -9.74 -28.18 -10.50
CA PRO A 294 -10.15 -29.40 -11.18
C PRO A 294 -9.02 -29.95 -12.07
N ALA A 295 -9.09 -31.24 -12.37
CA ALA A 295 -8.15 -31.93 -13.27
C ALA A 295 -8.10 -31.24 -14.64
N GLY A 296 -6.96 -30.65 -14.99
CA GLY A 296 -6.82 -29.80 -16.17
C GLY A 296 -5.36 -29.51 -16.54
N ARG A 297 -5.18 -28.91 -17.73
CA ARG A 297 -3.92 -28.59 -18.43
C ARG A 297 -2.90 -27.82 -17.55
N PRO A 298 -1.61 -27.77 -17.92
CA PRO A 298 -0.59 -27.03 -17.17
C PRO A 298 -1.03 -25.58 -16.92
N ILE A 299 -0.77 -25.09 -15.70
CA ILE A 299 -1.19 -23.77 -15.25
C ILE A 299 -0.12 -22.75 -15.62
N GLU A 300 -0.56 -21.65 -16.22
CA GLU A 300 0.29 -20.49 -16.47
C GLU A 300 0.05 -19.42 -15.42
N TYR A 301 1.15 -18.90 -14.89
CA TYR A 301 1.19 -17.81 -13.93
C TYR A 301 1.63 -16.52 -14.63
N ARG A 302 1.03 -15.39 -14.26
CA ARG A 302 1.38 -14.07 -14.78
C ARG A 302 1.41 -13.05 -13.64
N PHE A 303 2.44 -12.21 -13.61
CA PHE A 303 2.52 -11.07 -12.71
C PHE A 303 1.40 -10.07 -13.00
N ARG A 304 0.62 -9.72 -11.97
CA ARG A 304 -0.46 -8.74 -12.09
C ARG A 304 0.15 -7.36 -12.36
N ARG A 305 -0.39 -6.62 -13.32
CA ARG A 305 0.07 -5.25 -13.63
C ARG A 305 -0.81 -4.19 -13.01
N ASP A 306 -2.10 -4.49 -12.87
CA ASP A 306 -3.08 -3.54 -12.37
C ASP A 306 -2.85 -3.25 -10.89
N GLY A 307 -2.72 -1.96 -10.57
CA GLY A 307 -2.47 -1.47 -9.22
C GLY A 307 -1.09 -1.81 -8.64
N LEU A 308 -0.18 -2.46 -9.38
CA LEU A 308 1.16 -2.82 -8.88
C LEU A 308 2.25 -1.99 -9.56
N LEU A 309 3.10 -1.35 -8.76
CA LEU A 309 4.35 -0.73 -9.21
C LEU A 309 5.53 -1.60 -8.77
N ALA A 310 6.37 -2.03 -9.70
CA ALA A 310 7.48 -2.93 -9.41
C ALA A 310 8.79 -2.44 -10.02
N GLY A 311 9.80 -2.27 -9.17
CA GLY A 311 11.15 -1.86 -9.53
C GLY A 311 12.16 -2.96 -9.22
N ALA A 312 12.89 -3.40 -10.24
CA ALA A 312 13.92 -4.44 -10.11
C ALA A 312 15.33 -3.82 -10.13
N VAL A 313 16.15 -4.23 -9.17
CA VAL A 313 17.57 -3.85 -9.05
C VAL A 313 18.43 -5.12 -8.93
N ARG A 314 19.76 -4.97 -8.92
CA ARG A 314 20.69 -6.10 -9.05
C ARG A 314 20.53 -7.20 -7.99
N ASP A 315 20.09 -6.85 -6.79
CA ASP A 315 20.01 -7.71 -5.60
C ASP A 315 18.57 -8.06 -5.19
N GLY A 316 17.56 -7.57 -5.93
CA GLY A 316 16.16 -7.88 -5.63
C GLY A 316 15.16 -6.98 -6.35
N MET A 317 13.89 -7.10 -5.96
CA MET A 317 12.79 -6.28 -6.49
C MET A 317 12.01 -5.68 -5.32
N VAL A 318 11.46 -4.48 -5.52
CA VAL A 318 10.48 -3.88 -4.62
C VAL A 318 9.18 -3.73 -5.38
N ILE A 319 8.08 -4.20 -4.79
CA ILE A 319 6.73 -4.13 -5.35
C ILE A 319 5.87 -3.32 -4.40
N ALA A 320 5.19 -2.28 -4.88
CA ALA A 320 4.17 -1.54 -4.16
C ALA A 320 2.79 -1.86 -4.74
N ASP A 321 1.88 -2.36 -3.89
CA ASP A 321 0.47 -2.53 -4.19
C ASP A 321 -0.27 -1.23 -3.85
N MET A 322 -0.55 -0.46 -4.89
CA MET A 322 -1.22 0.84 -4.82
C MET A 322 -2.70 0.75 -4.46
N THR A 323 -3.27 -0.46 -4.39
CA THR A 323 -4.68 -0.70 -4.05
C THR A 323 -4.83 -1.11 -2.60
N ARG A 324 -3.97 -2.02 -2.13
CA ARG A 324 -4.00 -2.55 -0.76
C ARG A 324 -3.14 -1.76 0.23
N GLY A 325 -2.26 -0.90 -0.27
CA GLY A 325 -1.32 -0.14 0.56
C GLY A 325 -0.20 -0.99 1.14
N TRP A 326 0.11 -2.12 0.50
CA TRP A 326 1.18 -3.04 0.94
C TRP A 326 2.38 -2.92 0.03
N TYR A 327 3.55 -3.27 0.53
CA TYR A 327 4.73 -3.37 -0.31
C TYR A 327 5.61 -4.54 0.07
N PHE A 328 6.37 -5.02 -0.90
CA PHE A 328 7.11 -6.26 -0.82
C PHE A 328 8.54 -6.07 -1.26
N ALA A 329 9.47 -6.75 -0.60
CA ALA A 329 10.87 -6.86 -1.02
C ALA A 329 11.16 -8.33 -1.36
N ALA A 330 11.41 -8.60 -2.63
CA ALA A 330 11.75 -9.93 -3.15
C ALA A 330 13.26 -10.05 -3.31
N ASN A 331 13.89 -11.09 -2.75
CA ASN A 331 15.32 -11.33 -2.92
C ASN A 331 15.70 -11.60 -4.40
N GLU A 332 16.99 -11.71 -4.71
CA GLU A 332 17.47 -11.90 -6.09
C GLU A 332 16.81 -13.10 -6.83
N PRO A 333 16.73 -14.34 -6.28
CA PRO A 333 16.01 -15.43 -6.95
C PRO A 333 14.52 -15.15 -7.17
N ALA A 334 13.83 -14.56 -6.19
CA ALA A 334 12.41 -14.24 -6.30
C ALA A 334 12.16 -13.14 -7.34
N SER A 335 13.01 -12.11 -7.37
CA SER A 335 13.01 -11.03 -8.36
C SER A 335 13.15 -11.57 -9.78
N PHE A 336 14.08 -12.51 -10.00
CA PHE A 336 14.27 -13.16 -11.30
C PHE A 336 12.99 -13.87 -11.79
N VAL A 337 12.31 -14.60 -10.89
CA VAL A 337 11.04 -15.28 -11.22
C VAL A 337 9.93 -14.28 -11.52
N LEU A 338 9.77 -13.25 -10.68
CA LEU A 338 8.77 -12.19 -10.87
C LEU A 338 8.95 -11.45 -12.19
N ASP A 339 10.19 -11.24 -12.64
CA ASP A 339 10.48 -10.63 -13.93
C ASP A 339 10.09 -11.54 -15.11
N LEU A 340 10.37 -12.85 -15.02
CA LEU A 340 9.93 -13.83 -16.02
C LEU A 340 8.40 -13.92 -16.12
N LEU A 341 7.71 -13.77 -14.98
CA LEU A 341 6.25 -13.75 -14.88
C LEU A 341 5.60 -12.50 -15.49
N ARG A 342 6.37 -11.51 -15.98
CA ARG A 342 5.80 -10.41 -16.80
C ARG A 342 5.11 -10.93 -18.07
N GLN A 343 5.42 -12.16 -18.48
CA GLN A 343 4.72 -12.97 -19.48
C GLN A 343 4.14 -14.22 -18.78
N PRO A 344 3.04 -14.82 -19.29
CA PRO A 344 2.57 -16.11 -18.79
C PRO A 344 3.67 -17.17 -18.83
N ARG A 345 3.88 -17.88 -17.72
CA ARG A 345 4.85 -18.97 -17.62
C ARG A 345 4.31 -20.13 -16.79
N THR A 346 4.69 -21.35 -17.13
CA THR A 346 4.42 -22.54 -16.30
C THR A 346 5.53 -22.75 -15.27
N VAL A 347 5.28 -23.60 -14.27
CA VAL A 347 6.27 -23.99 -13.25
C VAL A 347 7.52 -24.59 -13.88
N GLU A 348 7.36 -25.47 -14.88
CA GLU A 348 8.47 -26.14 -15.58
C GLU A 348 9.40 -25.15 -16.29
N GLU A 349 8.81 -24.15 -16.96
CA GLU A 349 9.55 -23.11 -17.66
C GLU A 349 10.38 -22.26 -16.69
N LEU A 350 9.77 -21.86 -15.57
CA LEU A 350 10.42 -21.07 -14.53
C LEU A 350 11.51 -21.86 -13.82
N ALA A 351 11.25 -23.13 -13.47
CA ALA A 351 12.23 -24.00 -12.84
C ALA A 351 13.44 -24.22 -13.75
N THR A 352 13.20 -24.49 -15.05
CA THR A 352 14.25 -24.60 -16.06
C THR A 352 15.09 -23.32 -16.14
N ALA A 353 14.45 -22.15 -16.13
CA ALA A 353 15.15 -20.87 -16.16
C ALA A 353 16.01 -20.64 -14.91
N VAL A 354 15.48 -20.92 -13.71
CA VAL A 354 16.22 -20.79 -12.44
C VAL A 354 17.41 -21.76 -12.43
N SER A 355 17.25 -23.00 -12.88
CA SER A 355 18.34 -23.99 -12.93
C SER A 355 19.46 -23.63 -13.92
N ARG A 356 19.25 -22.71 -14.88
CA ARG A 356 20.33 -22.19 -15.75
C ARG A 356 21.22 -21.17 -15.05
N VAL A 357 20.68 -20.44 -14.08
CA VAL A 357 21.37 -19.35 -13.37
C VAL A 357 21.92 -19.81 -12.02
N TYR A 358 21.19 -20.71 -11.34
CA TYR A 358 21.50 -21.14 -9.98
C TYR A 358 21.81 -22.64 -9.91
N SER A 359 22.75 -22.99 -9.03
CA SER A 359 23.12 -24.36 -8.68
C SER A 359 22.17 -24.91 -7.62
N SER A 360 21.27 -25.81 -8.02
CA SER A 360 20.40 -26.60 -7.13
C SER A 360 19.80 -27.77 -7.92
N PRO A 361 19.46 -28.91 -7.28
CA PRO A 361 18.70 -29.99 -7.93
C PRO A 361 17.38 -29.48 -8.52
N ALA A 362 17.08 -29.85 -9.77
CA ALA A 362 15.90 -29.35 -10.48
C ALA A 362 14.57 -29.57 -9.71
N ARG A 363 14.46 -30.67 -8.97
CA ARG A 363 13.28 -31.00 -8.16
C ARG A 363 13.09 -30.09 -6.95
N GLU A 364 14.17 -29.67 -6.30
CA GLU A 364 14.11 -28.72 -5.18
C GLU A 364 13.64 -27.34 -5.67
N VAL A 365 14.13 -26.92 -6.83
CA VAL A 365 13.71 -25.67 -7.47
C VAL A 365 12.24 -25.72 -7.86
N ALA A 366 11.76 -26.83 -8.44
CA ALA A 366 10.36 -27.00 -8.81
C ALA A 366 9.43 -26.96 -7.58
N ALA A 367 9.75 -27.68 -6.51
CA ALA A 367 8.95 -27.66 -5.27
C ALA A 367 8.93 -26.26 -4.63
N ALA A 368 10.10 -25.60 -4.53
CA ALA A 368 10.19 -24.23 -4.03
C ALA A 368 9.40 -23.24 -4.90
N MET A 369 9.38 -23.44 -6.23
CA MET A 369 8.62 -22.64 -7.18
C MET A 369 7.12 -22.76 -6.95
N ILE A 370 6.60 -23.99 -6.77
CA ILE A 370 5.17 -24.23 -6.53
C ILE A 370 4.72 -23.52 -5.25
N ILE A 371 5.49 -23.63 -4.15
CA ILE A 371 5.21 -22.93 -2.90
C ILE A 371 5.22 -21.41 -3.14
N PHE A 372 6.25 -20.90 -3.81
CA PHE A 372 6.42 -19.47 -4.04
C PHE A 372 5.27 -18.89 -4.88
N LEU A 373 4.90 -19.54 -5.99
CA LEU A 373 3.79 -19.11 -6.85
C LEU A 373 2.44 -19.15 -6.14
N ASN A 374 2.21 -20.16 -5.29
CA ASN A 374 1.00 -20.21 -4.47
C ASN A 374 0.95 -19.08 -3.44
N ASN A 375 2.08 -18.74 -2.81
CA ASN A 375 2.16 -17.59 -1.91
C ASN A 375 1.91 -16.27 -2.67
N LEU A 376 2.50 -16.10 -3.86
CA LEU A 376 2.24 -14.92 -4.70
C LEU A 376 0.76 -14.82 -5.11
N LYS A 377 0.12 -15.96 -5.42
CA LYS A 377 -1.31 -16.03 -5.76
C LYS A 377 -2.18 -15.65 -4.57
N ALA A 378 -1.89 -16.16 -3.38
CA ALA A 378 -2.59 -15.82 -2.15
C ALA A 378 -2.46 -14.32 -1.79
N LEU A 379 -1.31 -13.72 -2.11
CA LEU A 379 -1.06 -12.29 -1.98
C LEU A 379 -1.64 -11.46 -3.14
N ASP A 380 -2.24 -12.11 -4.15
CA ASP A 380 -2.81 -11.48 -5.35
C ASP A 380 -1.77 -10.69 -6.18
N LEU A 381 -0.50 -11.14 -6.13
CA LEU A 381 0.59 -10.59 -6.93
C LEU A 381 0.70 -11.25 -8.32
N VAL A 382 0.11 -12.43 -8.47
CA VAL A 382 0.07 -13.18 -9.73
C VAL A 382 -1.33 -13.72 -9.98
N SER A 383 -1.74 -13.75 -11.25
CA SER A 383 -2.89 -14.51 -11.72
C SER A 383 -2.46 -15.88 -12.22
N ALA A 384 -3.36 -16.86 -12.13
CA ALA A 384 -3.16 -18.22 -12.60
C ALA A 384 -4.31 -18.63 -13.52
N ALA A 385 -4.01 -19.20 -14.68
CA ALA A 385 -5.01 -19.66 -15.65
C ALA A 385 -4.54 -20.95 -16.33
N GLU A 386 -5.49 -21.76 -16.81
CA GLU A 386 -5.15 -22.96 -17.60
C GLU A 386 -4.56 -22.58 -18.96
N ARG A 387 -3.49 -23.27 -19.37
CA ARG A 387 -2.87 -23.07 -20.68
C ARG A 387 -3.79 -23.53 -21.81
N THR A 388 -4.08 -22.64 -22.75
CA THR A 388 -4.92 -22.94 -23.93
C THR A 388 -4.13 -23.13 -25.24
N GLY A 389 -2.79 -23.02 -25.24
CA GLY A 389 -1.93 -23.10 -26.44
C GLY A 389 -0.63 -23.90 -26.25
N GLY A 390 0.12 -24.10 -27.34
CA GLY A 390 1.39 -24.85 -27.35
C GLY A 390 2.55 -24.14 -26.61
N PRO A 391 3.74 -24.79 -26.50
CA PRO A 391 4.91 -24.20 -25.86
C PRO A 391 5.25 -22.84 -26.50
N ALA A 392 5.41 -21.82 -25.66
CA ALA A 392 5.72 -20.47 -26.12
C ALA A 392 7.19 -20.43 -26.53
N ASP A 393 7.51 -19.77 -27.65
CA ASP A 393 8.89 -19.57 -28.07
C ASP A 393 9.61 -18.68 -27.03
N PHE A 394 10.63 -19.24 -26.37
CA PHE A 394 11.34 -18.53 -25.31
C PHE A 394 12.36 -17.58 -25.92
N PRO A 395 12.41 -16.30 -25.49
CA PRO A 395 13.63 -15.54 -25.65
C PRO A 395 14.78 -16.29 -24.96
N ALA A 396 15.97 -16.27 -25.56
CA ALA A 396 17.15 -16.95 -25.01
C ALA A 396 17.38 -16.51 -23.56
N LEU A 397 17.20 -17.46 -22.62
CA LEU A 397 17.39 -17.22 -21.20
C LEU A 397 18.88 -16.97 -20.90
N PRO A 398 19.21 -16.04 -19.99
CA PRO A 398 20.59 -15.79 -19.60
C PRO A 398 21.20 -17.06 -18.98
N GLU A 399 22.35 -17.49 -19.49
CA GLU A 399 23.15 -18.58 -18.95
C GLU A 399 24.38 -17.99 -18.24
N ILE A 400 24.54 -18.27 -16.94
CA ILE A 400 25.66 -17.74 -16.14
C ILE A 400 26.60 -18.89 -15.80
N SER A 401 27.90 -18.70 -16.09
CA SER A 401 28.96 -19.64 -15.72
C SER A 401 30.08 -18.92 -14.96
N PRO A 402 30.43 -19.35 -13.73
CA PRO A 402 29.78 -20.41 -12.95
C PRO A 402 28.39 -19.98 -12.44
N LYS A 403 27.49 -20.97 -12.25
CA LYS A 403 26.16 -20.76 -11.65
C LYS A 403 26.27 -20.26 -10.22
N ARG A 404 25.32 -19.42 -9.80
CA ARG A 404 25.24 -18.86 -8.44
C ARG A 404 24.63 -19.88 -7.47
N ASN A 405 24.84 -19.71 -6.16
CA ASN A 405 24.19 -20.59 -5.18
C ASN A 405 22.72 -20.21 -5.02
N PHE A 406 21.82 -21.19 -5.06
CA PHE A 406 20.40 -20.95 -4.81
C PHE A 406 20.15 -20.73 -3.31
N GLN A 407 19.59 -19.58 -2.93
CA GLN A 407 19.31 -19.23 -1.53
C GLN A 407 17.84 -19.44 -1.12
N GLY A 408 17.02 -19.99 -2.02
CA GLY A 408 15.57 -20.03 -1.86
C GLY A 408 14.89 -18.72 -2.26
N PHE A 409 13.57 -18.76 -2.39
CA PHE A 409 12.76 -17.58 -2.66
C PHE A 409 12.38 -16.90 -1.33
N GLU A 410 12.64 -15.60 -1.24
CA GLU A 410 12.24 -14.78 -0.09
C GLU A 410 11.41 -13.60 -0.57
N LEU A 411 10.29 -13.36 0.10
CA LEU A 411 9.43 -12.21 -0.10
C LEU A 411 9.07 -11.62 1.27
N LYS A 412 9.66 -10.48 1.60
CA LYS A 412 9.31 -9.72 2.81
C LYS A 412 8.11 -8.84 2.50
N MET A 413 7.10 -8.88 3.35
CA MET A 413 5.91 -8.05 3.23
C MET A 413 5.92 -6.97 4.31
N HIS A 414 5.57 -5.76 3.90
CA HIS A 414 5.47 -4.58 4.74
C HIS A 414 4.07 -3.98 4.61
N ARG A 415 3.51 -3.52 5.73
CA ARG A 415 2.10 -3.11 5.86
C ARG A 415 1.92 -1.70 6.40
N ASP A 416 2.99 -1.07 6.87
CA ASP A 416 3.03 0.28 7.44
C ASP A 416 2.71 1.38 6.40
N LEU A 417 2.80 1.04 5.11
CA LEU A 417 2.42 1.94 4.03
C LEU A 417 0.90 2.09 3.86
N ALA A 418 0.07 1.23 4.49
CA ALA A 418 -1.37 1.21 4.27
C ALA A 418 -2.03 2.55 4.62
N ASP A 419 -1.55 3.21 5.67
CA ASP A 419 -2.08 4.51 6.11
C ASP A 419 -1.62 5.67 5.21
N LEU A 420 -0.38 5.58 4.70
CA LEU A 420 0.21 6.52 3.73
C LEU A 420 -0.45 6.43 2.35
N MET A 421 -0.95 5.25 2.00
CA MET A 421 -1.59 4.95 0.72
C MET A 421 -3.10 4.84 0.83
N ALA A 422 -3.66 5.14 2.00
CA ALA A 422 -5.09 5.15 2.19
C ALA A 422 -5.69 6.05 1.10
N PRO A 423 -6.58 5.50 0.25
CA PRO A 423 -7.15 6.29 -0.81
C PRO A 423 -7.88 7.47 -0.16
N PHE A 424 -7.70 8.67 -0.72
CA PHE A 424 -8.56 9.80 -0.39
C PHE A 424 -10.01 9.35 -0.49
N ASN A 425 -10.35 8.58 -1.53
CA ASN A 425 -11.67 8.03 -1.73
C ASN A 425 -11.68 6.48 -1.67
N PRO A 426 -11.95 5.87 -0.50
CA PRO A 426 -12.00 4.41 -0.36
C PRO A 426 -13.20 3.75 -1.05
N ALA A 427 -14.22 4.53 -1.43
CA ALA A 427 -15.44 3.99 -2.03
C ALA A 427 -15.25 3.47 -3.47
N HIS A 428 -14.09 3.71 -4.09
CA HIS A 428 -13.86 3.38 -5.50
C HIS A 428 -12.52 2.69 -5.73
N GLN A 429 -12.55 1.63 -6.54
CA GLN A 429 -11.33 1.00 -7.06
C GLN A 429 -10.71 1.87 -8.17
N PRO A 430 -9.38 1.77 -8.40
CA PRO A 430 -8.74 2.44 -9.54
C PRO A 430 -9.39 1.95 -10.83
N GLY A 431 -10.16 2.83 -11.49
CA GLY A 431 -10.83 2.53 -12.74
C GLY A 431 -10.06 3.10 -13.93
N SER A 432 -9.95 2.34 -15.01
CA SER A 432 -9.63 2.86 -16.33
C SER A 432 -10.88 3.55 -16.90
N GLY A 433 -10.88 4.88 -16.98
CA GLY A 433 -11.95 5.66 -17.62
C GLY A 433 -12.02 5.42 -19.14
N ASP A 434 -13.16 5.73 -19.74
CA ASP A 434 -13.46 5.60 -21.17
C ASP A 434 -13.14 6.93 -21.88
N ASP A 435 -12.14 6.94 -22.76
CA ASP A 435 -11.36 8.13 -23.15
C ASP A 435 -12.10 9.20 -24.00
N SER A 436 -13.33 8.97 -24.47
CA SER A 436 -13.90 9.76 -25.59
C SER A 436 -14.83 10.93 -25.22
N GLU A 437 -15.65 10.82 -24.17
CA GLU A 437 -16.49 11.94 -23.67
C GLU A 437 -15.69 12.89 -22.76
N ASP A 438 -14.58 12.40 -22.22
CA ASP A 438 -13.78 13.02 -21.16
C ASP A 438 -12.98 14.25 -21.61
N ALA A 439 -12.51 14.25 -22.87
CA ALA A 439 -11.68 15.33 -23.42
C ALA A 439 -12.45 16.67 -23.55
N SER A 440 -13.73 16.63 -23.94
CA SER A 440 -14.52 17.85 -24.16
C SER A 440 -14.81 18.59 -22.86
N MET A 441 -15.05 17.87 -21.76
CA MET A 441 -15.33 18.48 -20.46
C MET A 441 -14.06 19.08 -19.83
N ALA A 442 -12.91 18.44 -20.02
CA ALA A 442 -11.61 18.96 -19.58
C ALA A 442 -11.27 20.29 -20.28
N GLU A 443 -11.51 20.39 -21.60
CA GLU A 443 -11.34 21.63 -22.35
C GLU A 443 -12.27 22.74 -21.84
N GLN A 444 -13.53 22.43 -21.57
CA GLN A 444 -14.49 23.38 -21.02
C GLN A 444 -14.05 23.90 -19.63
N LEU A 445 -13.58 23.01 -18.76
CA LEU A 445 -13.02 23.37 -17.45
C LEU A 445 -11.83 24.32 -17.59
N LEU A 446 -10.85 23.97 -18.43
CA LEU A 446 -9.67 24.81 -18.67
C LEU A 446 -10.05 26.18 -19.23
N GLY A 447 -10.98 26.24 -20.19
CA GLY A 447 -11.50 27.50 -20.73
C GLY A 447 -12.13 28.38 -19.66
N ALA A 448 -12.93 27.80 -18.78
CA ALA A 448 -13.57 28.52 -17.68
C ALA A 448 -12.54 29.00 -16.63
N LEU A 449 -11.54 28.19 -16.29
CA LEU A 449 -10.45 28.56 -15.37
C LEU A 449 -9.59 29.71 -15.92
N ARG A 450 -9.25 29.68 -17.22
CA ARG A 450 -8.57 30.80 -17.91
C ARG A 450 -9.39 32.07 -17.85
N ALA A 451 -10.69 31.98 -18.14
CA ALA A 451 -11.60 33.12 -18.09
C ALA A 451 -11.73 33.71 -16.68
N TRP A 452 -11.75 32.85 -15.65
CA TRP A 452 -11.74 33.31 -14.25
C TRP A 452 -10.42 33.98 -13.91
N SER A 453 -9.30 33.34 -14.22
CA SER A 453 -7.96 33.90 -14.01
C SER A 453 -7.82 35.28 -14.65
N GLY A 454 -8.28 35.47 -15.88
CA GLY A 454 -8.23 36.76 -16.57
C GLY A 454 -9.07 37.90 -15.94
N ARG A 455 -9.97 37.58 -14.99
CA ARG A 455 -10.80 38.57 -14.27
C ARG A 455 -10.26 38.90 -12.87
N VAL A 456 -9.31 38.12 -12.37
CA VAL A 456 -8.72 38.31 -11.03
C VAL A 456 -7.47 39.18 -11.16
N ARG A 457 -7.24 40.05 -10.17
CA ARG A 457 -5.98 40.80 -10.08
C ARG A 457 -4.90 39.84 -9.60
N HIS A 458 -3.81 39.76 -10.37
CA HIS A 458 -2.65 38.93 -10.01
C HIS A 458 -1.52 39.76 -9.45
N GLU A 459 -0.82 39.19 -8.48
CA GLU A 459 0.59 39.45 -8.26
C GLU A 459 1.42 38.44 -9.03
N GLU A 460 2.41 38.94 -9.74
CA GLU A 460 3.31 38.13 -10.53
C GLU A 460 4.63 37.90 -9.80
N ARG A 461 5.11 36.67 -9.84
CA ARG A 461 6.40 36.22 -9.30
C ARG A 461 7.04 35.20 -10.23
N TRP A 462 8.37 35.15 -10.21
CA TRP A 462 9.18 34.29 -11.06
C TRP A 462 10.11 33.44 -10.21
N PHE A 463 10.23 32.15 -10.54
CA PHE A 463 11.03 31.18 -9.79
C PHE A 463 11.84 30.27 -10.72
N GLY A 464 13.04 29.88 -10.29
CA GLY A 464 13.86 28.87 -10.97
C GLY A 464 13.79 27.54 -10.22
N ILE A 465 13.02 26.58 -10.71
CA ILE A 465 12.78 25.29 -10.03
C ILE A 465 13.21 24.17 -10.97
N GLY A 466 14.03 23.23 -10.51
CA GLY A 466 14.42 22.06 -11.31
C GLY A 466 15.20 22.38 -12.59
N GLY A 467 15.76 23.60 -12.71
CA GLY A 467 16.40 24.08 -13.95
C GLY A 467 15.42 24.73 -14.94
N GLU A 468 14.14 24.85 -14.60
CA GLU A 468 13.11 25.49 -15.41
C GLU A 468 12.58 26.77 -14.75
N THR A 469 11.98 27.64 -15.56
CA THR A 469 11.45 28.93 -15.14
C THR A 469 9.94 28.87 -14.94
N PHE A 470 9.51 29.14 -13.71
CA PHE A 470 8.11 29.13 -13.31
C PHE A 470 7.60 30.55 -13.14
N ARG A 471 6.46 30.84 -13.77
CA ARG A 471 5.72 32.09 -13.58
C ARG A 471 4.52 31.81 -12.68
N LEU A 472 4.47 32.43 -11.50
CA LEU A 472 3.35 32.33 -10.59
C LEU A 472 2.50 33.60 -10.67
N LEU A 473 1.23 33.42 -11.01
CA LEU A 473 0.19 34.43 -10.96
C LEU A 473 -0.71 34.10 -9.76
N LYS A 474 -0.55 34.84 -8.67
CA LYS A 474 -1.28 34.59 -7.42
C LYS A 474 -2.21 35.73 -7.07
N SER A 475 -3.29 35.43 -6.35
CA SER A 475 -4.12 36.47 -5.75
C SER A 475 -3.32 37.21 -4.63
N PRO A 476 -3.49 38.53 -4.41
CA PRO A 476 -2.61 39.31 -3.52
C PRO A 476 -2.49 38.79 -2.09
N ASP A 477 -3.58 38.24 -1.54
CA ASP A 477 -3.66 37.78 -0.15
C ASP A 477 -3.14 36.33 0.05
N VAL A 478 -2.50 35.75 -0.96
CA VAL A 478 -2.05 34.35 -0.98
C VAL A 478 -0.56 34.27 -0.71
N GLU A 479 -0.13 33.72 0.42
CA GLU A 479 1.30 33.57 0.79
C GLU A 479 1.87 32.16 0.52
N LEU A 480 1.47 31.52 -0.57
CA LEU A 480 2.03 30.20 -0.94
C LEU A 480 3.45 30.29 -1.52
N ASP A 481 3.88 31.46 -1.98
CA ASP A 481 5.20 31.68 -2.59
C ASP A 481 6.34 31.77 -1.57
N GLN A 482 6.04 31.89 -0.27
CA GLN A 482 7.06 31.93 0.78
C GLN A 482 7.88 30.63 0.83
N ALA A 483 7.26 29.48 0.54
CA ALA A 483 7.96 28.20 0.52
C ALA A 483 9.02 28.14 -0.60
N TRP A 484 8.90 28.97 -1.65
CA TRP A 484 9.83 29.06 -2.78
C TRP A 484 10.76 30.28 -2.73
N SER A 485 10.80 31.00 -1.61
CA SER A 485 11.43 32.32 -1.55
C SER A 485 12.90 32.35 -1.98
N HIS A 486 13.65 31.28 -1.76
CA HIS A 486 15.07 31.14 -2.14
C HIS A 486 15.29 30.87 -3.62
N LEU A 487 14.25 30.53 -4.37
CA LEU A 487 14.30 30.26 -5.81
C LEU A 487 13.83 31.45 -6.64
N ARG A 488 13.58 32.60 -6.01
CA ARG A 488 13.01 33.79 -6.65
C ARG A 488 13.97 34.38 -7.70
N LEU A 489 13.43 34.68 -8.87
CA LEU A 489 14.12 35.36 -9.96
C LEU A 489 13.72 36.84 -10.04
N ALA A 490 14.56 37.66 -10.68
CA ALA A 490 14.38 39.11 -10.76
C ALA A 490 13.22 39.57 -11.68
N GLY A 491 12.61 38.67 -12.46
CA GLY A 491 11.59 38.98 -13.48
C GLY A 491 12.14 38.95 -14.92
N ASP A 492 11.25 38.98 -15.93
CA ASP A 492 11.55 39.05 -17.38
C ASP A 492 12.19 37.82 -18.06
N SER A 493 11.80 36.60 -17.66
CA SER A 493 12.20 35.37 -18.36
C SER A 493 11.04 34.77 -19.18
N THR A 494 11.32 33.85 -20.11
CA THR A 494 10.25 33.03 -20.72
C THR A 494 9.84 31.94 -19.74
N ALA A 495 8.55 31.81 -19.45
CA ALA A 495 8.06 30.80 -18.52
C ALA A 495 8.01 29.43 -19.22
N ASP A 496 8.63 28.42 -18.61
CA ASP A 496 8.45 27.02 -18.97
C ASP A 496 7.11 26.50 -18.46
N LEU A 497 6.63 27.00 -17.30
CA LEU A 497 5.28 26.75 -16.77
C LEU A 497 4.70 28.03 -16.14
N THR A 498 3.42 28.32 -16.43
CA THR A 498 2.64 29.34 -15.71
C THR A 498 1.67 28.70 -14.74
N ILE A 499 1.75 29.06 -13.45
CA ILE A 499 0.83 28.61 -12.40
C ILE A 499 -0.10 29.76 -12.03
N HIS A 500 -1.41 29.51 -12.11
CA HIS A 500 -2.46 30.40 -11.64
C HIS A 500 -2.95 29.94 -10.26
N ALA A 501 -2.51 30.61 -9.20
CA ALA A 501 -2.97 30.39 -7.83
C ALA A 501 -4.19 31.27 -7.53
N LEU A 502 -5.37 30.68 -7.69
CA LEU A 502 -6.67 31.31 -7.52
C LEU A 502 -7.22 30.94 -6.14
N MET A 503 -7.24 31.92 -5.22
CA MET A 503 -7.84 31.73 -3.90
C MET A 503 -8.76 32.91 -3.56
N GLY A 504 -9.81 32.66 -2.76
CA GLY A 504 -10.60 33.73 -2.15
C GLY A 504 -11.97 34.01 -2.80
N GLY A 505 -12.81 32.98 -2.90
CA GLY A 505 -14.25 33.13 -3.18
C GLY A 505 -14.74 32.35 -4.39
N ALA A 506 -16.01 31.94 -4.35
CA ALA A 506 -16.63 31.14 -5.40
C ALA A 506 -16.53 31.84 -6.77
N PRO A 507 -16.23 31.08 -7.85
CA PRO A 507 -16.18 31.63 -9.20
C PRO A 507 -17.55 32.24 -9.55
N ARG A 508 -17.57 33.35 -10.30
CA ARG A 508 -18.86 33.90 -10.82
C ARG A 508 -19.41 33.12 -12.00
N ASP A 509 -18.59 32.25 -12.56
CA ASP A 509 -18.97 31.39 -13.67
C ASP A 509 -19.90 30.28 -13.17
N PHE A 510 -21.04 30.11 -13.84
CA PHE A 510 -22.06 29.13 -13.44
C PHE A 510 -21.54 27.70 -13.54
N PHE A 511 -20.79 27.38 -14.59
CA PHE A 511 -20.24 26.04 -14.80
C PHE A 511 -19.24 25.69 -13.68
N LEU A 512 -18.29 26.59 -13.38
CA LEU A 512 -17.34 26.36 -12.28
C LEU A 512 -18.02 26.30 -10.92
N SER A 513 -19.00 27.18 -10.66
CA SER A 513 -19.74 27.18 -9.38
C SER A 513 -20.45 25.85 -9.15
N PHE A 514 -21.17 25.39 -10.17
CA PHE A 514 -21.86 24.12 -10.15
C PHE A 514 -20.88 22.96 -9.93
N TRP A 515 -19.79 22.92 -10.71
CA TRP A 515 -18.79 21.85 -10.59
C TRP A 515 -18.07 21.82 -9.24
N PHE A 516 -17.71 22.97 -8.68
CA PHE A 516 -17.04 23.03 -7.38
C PHE A 516 -17.97 22.63 -6.24
N GLU A 517 -19.25 23.02 -6.32
CA GLU A 517 -20.26 22.56 -5.36
C GLU A 517 -20.48 21.04 -5.46
N GLN A 518 -20.58 20.51 -6.68
CA GLN A 518 -20.68 19.07 -6.93
C GLN A 518 -19.47 18.31 -6.42
N LEU A 519 -18.24 18.79 -6.69
CA LEU A 519 -17.02 18.21 -6.14
C LEU A 519 -17.05 18.24 -4.60
N SER A 520 -17.39 19.37 -3.99
CA SER A 520 -17.41 19.46 -2.53
C SER A 520 -18.38 18.45 -1.90
N ARG A 521 -19.55 18.23 -2.50
CA ARG A 521 -20.59 17.34 -1.96
C ARG A 521 -20.46 15.87 -2.37
N GLU A 522 -20.01 15.62 -3.59
CA GLU A 522 -20.05 14.30 -4.24
C GLU A 522 -18.67 13.81 -4.69
N TRP A 523 -17.56 14.35 -4.17
CA TRP A 523 -16.21 13.89 -4.54
C TRP A 523 -16.00 12.39 -4.33
N THR A 524 -16.66 11.77 -3.34
CA THR A 524 -16.60 10.31 -3.13
C THR A 524 -17.18 9.52 -4.31
N ARG A 525 -17.93 10.16 -5.20
CA ARG A 525 -18.42 9.58 -6.47
C ARG A 525 -17.63 10.09 -7.67
N LEU A 526 -17.23 11.36 -7.66
CA LEU A 526 -16.61 12.04 -8.79
C LEU A 526 -15.09 11.86 -8.89
N CYS A 527 -14.43 11.49 -7.79
CA CYS A 527 -12.99 11.31 -7.75
C CYS A 527 -12.61 9.83 -7.62
N GLY A 528 -11.48 9.47 -8.22
CA GLY A 528 -10.82 8.19 -7.97
C GLY A 528 -10.11 8.15 -6.61
N PRO A 529 -9.51 7.01 -6.25
CA PRO A 529 -8.89 6.78 -4.96
C PRO A 529 -7.83 7.82 -4.58
N ARG A 530 -7.17 8.47 -5.54
CA ARG A 530 -6.11 9.46 -5.26
C ARG A 530 -6.48 10.88 -5.66
N GLY A 531 -7.78 11.17 -5.73
CA GLY A 531 -8.31 12.50 -5.96
C GLY A 531 -8.39 12.89 -7.44
N GLU A 532 -7.92 12.05 -8.35
CA GLU A 532 -8.11 12.24 -9.79
C GLU A 532 -9.60 12.39 -10.11
N VAL A 533 -9.97 13.47 -10.81
CA VAL A 533 -11.38 13.71 -11.13
C VAL A 533 -11.74 12.88 -12.35
N LYS A 534 -12.70 11.98 -12.18
CA LYS A 534 -13.17 11.08 -13.24
C LYS A 534 -13.74 11.89 -14.38
N GLY A 535 -13.49 11.43 -15.60
CA GLY A 535 -13.98 12.09 -16.80
C GLY A 535 -13.26 13.38 -17.18
N LEU A 536 -12.27 13.82 -16.38
CA LEU A 536 -11.54 15.07 -16.59
C LEU A 536 -10.02 14.88 -16.62
N HIS A 537 -9.55 13.77 -16.05
CA HIS A 537 -8.15 13.41 -16.03
C HIS A 537 -7.75 12.67 -17.31
N SER A 538 -6.64 13.08 -17.94
CA SER A 538 -6.05 12.42 -19.10
C SER A 538 -4.52 12.44 -19.03
N PRO A 539 -3.81 11.73 -19.94
CA PRO A 539 -2.37 11.84 -20.04
C PRO A 539 -1.89 13.30 -20.17
N ASP A 540 -2.61 14.14 -20.91
CA ASP A 540 -2.22 15.52 -21.21
C ASP A 540 -2.74 16.54 -20.21
N VAL A 541 -3.86 16.26 -19.55
CA VAL A 541 -4.47 17.15 -18.56
C VAL A 541 -4.63 16.41 -17.23
N ALA A 542 -3.86 16.79 -16.21
CA ALA A 542 -4.02 16.23 -14.88
C ALA A 542 -5.02 17.05 -14.07
N VAL A 543 -6.17 16.47 -13.69
CA VAL A 543 -7.17 17.10 -12.81
C VAL A 543 -7.25 16.32 -11.49
N ILE A 544 -6.86 16.96 -10.39
CA ILE A 544 -6.78 16.35 -9.06
C ILE A 544 -7.52 17.24 -8.07
N TYR A 545 -8.50 16.67 -7.38
CA TYR A 545 -9.19 17.29 -6.26
C TYR A 545 -8.68 16.74 -4.93
N HIS A 546 -8.22 17.63 -4.06
CA HIS A 546 -7.82 17.34 -2.69
C HIS A 546 -8.96 17.75 -1.75
N PRO A 547 -9.75 16.79 -1.22
CA PRO A 547 -10.97 17.09 -0.48
C PRO A 547 -10.72 17.83 0.83
N GLY A 548 -9.67 17.47 1.59
CA GLY A 548 -9.38 18.09 2.89
C GLY A 548 -9.24 19.62 2.86
N PRO A 549 -8.30 20.19 2.09
CA PRO A 549 -8.17 21.64 1.95
C PRO A 549 -9.13 22.25 0.92
N HIS A 550 -10.03 21.47 0.31
CA HIS A 550 -10.84 21.84 -0.86
C HIS A 550 -10.03 22.54 -1.96
N VAL A 551 -8.98 21.85 -2.43
CA VAL A 551 -8.09 22.37 -3.48
C VAL A 551 -8.28 21.56 -4.76
N LEU A 552 -8.54 22.23 -5.87
CA LEU A 552 -8.48 21.64 -7.21
C LEU A 552 -7.17 22.04 -7.88
N THR A 553 -6.39 21.04 -8.29
CA THR A 553 -5.20 21.18 -9.11
C THR A 553 -5.51 20.75 -10.54
N VAL A 554 -5.20 21.60 -11.51
CA VAL A 554 -5.28 21.28 -12.94
C VAL A 554 -3.94 21.56 -13.59
N VAL A 555 -3.39 20.62 -14.36
CA VAL A 555 -2.14 20.81 -15.13
C VAL A 555 -2.41 20.51 -16.60
N ASP A 556 -2.44 21.56 -17.42
CA ASP A 556 -2.51 21.49 -18.87
C ASP A 556 -1.09 21.43 -19.44
N LYS A 557 -0.63 20.20 -19.67
CA LYS A 557 0.75 19.94 -20.05
C LYS A 557 1.09 20.50 -21.45
N PRO A 558 0.22 20.38 -22.48
CA PRO A 558 0.46 20.97 -23.80
C PRO A 558 0.61 22.50 -23.79
N ASN A 559 -0.20 23.20 -22.99
CA ASN A 559 -0.17 24.68 -22.95
C ASN A 559 0.79 25.25 -21.91
N ALA A 560 1.50 24.41 -21.15
CA ALA A 560 2.40 24.84 -20.09
C ALA A 560 1.69 25.75 -19.05
N GLU A 561 0.45 25.39 -18.70
CA GLU A 561 -0.36 26.10 -17.73
C GLU A 561 -0.82 25.16 -16.62
N ALA A 562 -0.88 25.67 -15.39
CA ALA A 562 -1.47 24.96 -14.28
C ALA A 562 -2.32 25.90 -13.42
N PHE A 563 -3.36 25.35 -12.81
CA PHE A 563 -4.29 26.06 -11.94
C PHE A 563 -4.27 25.40 -10.57
N TYR A 564 -4.04 26.21 -9.55
CA TYR A 564 -4.17 25.84 -8.15
C TYR A 564 -5.34 26.64 -7.58
N VAL A 565 -6.45 25.96 -7.31
CA VAL A 565 -7.72 26.61 -7.03
C VAL A 565 -8.23 26.23 -5.65
N LYS A 566 -8.41 27.24 -4.79
CA LYS A 566 -9.15 27.12 -3.53
C LYS A 566 -10.33 28.08 -3.54
N TRP A 567 -11.55 27.54 -3.56
CA TRP A 567 -12.77 28.35 -3.65
C TRP A 567 -13.46 28.59 -2.30
N THR A 568 -13.11 27.80 -1.29
CA THR A 568 -13.68 27.90 0.07
C THR A 568 -12.94 28.94 0.91
N ALA A 569 -13.60 29.43 1.97
CA ALA A 569 -13.11 30.52 2.80
C ALA A 569 -12.25 30.07 4.00
N ASP A 570 -12.23 28.77 4.30
CA ASP A 570 -11.38 28.20 5.35
C ASP A 570 -9.88 28.38 5.03
N PRO A 571 -9.02 28.52 6.04
CA PRO A 571 -7.58 28.65 5.81
C PRO A 571 -6.99 27.35 5.27
N LEU A 572 -5.92 27.47 4.48
CA LEU A 572 -5.14 26.30 4.07
C LEU A 572 -4.48 25.63 5.29
N PRO A 573 -4.45 24.29 5.34
CA PRO A 573 -3.75 23.57 6.40
C PRO A 573 -2.23 23.74 6.26
N SER A 574 -1.52 23.64 7.39
CA SER A 574 -0.08 23.85 7.48
C SER A 574 0.73 22.98 6.51
N TYR A 575 0.35 21.72 6.32
CA TYR A 575 1.08 20.84 5.39
C TYR A 575 1.00 21.31 3.93
N GLU A 576 -0.06 22.02 3.55
CA GLU A 576 -0.24 22.55 2.21
C GLU A 576 0.48 23.90 2.05
N ILE A 577 0.50 24.73 3.09
CA ILE A 577 1.31 25.97 3.12
C ILE A 577 2.81 25.64 3.09
N GLY A 578 3.24 24.59 3.79
CA GLY A 578 4.64 24.17 3.85
C GLY A 578 5.12 23.47 2.57
N ALA A 579 4.22 22.86 1.80
CA ALA A 579 4.56 22.19 0.55
C ALA A 579 3.47 22.44 -0.51
N PRO A 580 3.35 23.69 -1.01
CA PRO A 580 2.33 24.03 -1.99
C PRO A 580 2.69 23.47 -3.36
N PHE A 581 1.68 23.28 -4.20
CA PHE A 581 1.84 22.88 -5.61
C PHE A 581 2.51 21.51 -5.84
N ARG A 582 2.61 20.63 -4.83
CA ARG A 582 3.23 19.29 -4.93
C ARG A 582 2.76 18.52 -6.17
N TYR A 583 1.45 18.49 -6.39
CA TYR A 583 0.84 17.74 -7.49
C TYR A 583 1.11 18.37 -8.85
N ILE A 584 1.19 19.71 -8.93
CA ILE A 584 1.60 20.41 -10.15
C ILE A 584 3.05 20.06 -10.48
N LEU A 585 3.95 20.18 -9.49
CA LEU A 585 5.37 19.89 -9.69
C LEU A 585 5.61 18.43 -10.09
N HIS A 586 4.97 17.46 -9.41
CA HIS A 586 5.07 16.05 -9.78
C HIS A 586 4.56 15.80 -11.20
N ALA A 587 3.34 16.22 -11.54
CA ALA A 587 2.76 16.00 -12.86
C ALA A 587 3.58 16.66 -13.99
N TRP A 588 4.20 17.81 -13.71
CA TRP A 588 5.01 18.56 -14.67
C TRP A 588 6.39 17.94 -14.92
N PHE A 589 7.11 17.59 -13.85
CA PHE A 589 8.47 17.06 -13.91
C PHE A 589 8.53 15.57 -14.28
N ALA A 590 7.49 14.78 -13.95
CA ALA A 590 7.43 13.37 -14.28
C ALA A 590 7.59 13.09 -15.78
N ARG A 591 7.05 13.95 -16.67
CA ARG A 591 7.21 13.83 -18.13
C ARG A 591 8.59 14.26 -18.64
N ARG A 592 9.37 14.95 -17.82
CA ARG A 592 10.69 15.51 -18.15
C ARG A 592 11.83 14.66 -17.60
N GLY A 593 11.53 13.47 -17.09
CA GLY A 593 12.53 12.56 -16.53
C GLY A 593 13.04 12.97 -15.16
N VAL A 594 12.48 14.00 -14.53
CA VAL A 594 12.85 14.45 -13.18
C VAL A 594 11.84 13.87 -12.17
N GLN A 595 12.35 13.26 -11.11
CA GLN A 595 11.56 12.61 -10.08
C GLN A 595 11.27 13.55 -8.92
N PHE A 596 9.99 13.69 -8.58
CA PHE A 596 9.59 14.23 -7.29
C PHE A 596 9.71 13.13 -6.23
N ILE A 597 10.47 13.36 -5.16
CA ILE A 597 10.76 12.33 -4.15
C ILE A 597 10.37 12.84 -2.76
N HIS A 598 9.77 11.95 -1.96
CA HIS A 598 9.65 12.17 -0.51
C HIS A 598 10.98 11.81 0.15
N GLY A 599 11.75 12.84 0.47
CA GLY A 599 13.13 12.71 0.87
C GLY A 599 13.77 14.06 1.14
N ALA A 600 14.91 14.02 1.84
CA ALA A 600 15.71 15.20 2.12
C ALA A 600 16.99 15.20 1.27
N ALA A 601 17.58 16.37 1.08
CA ALA A 601 18.83 16.52 0.37
C ALA A 601 19.70 17.59 1.01
N VAL A 602 20.97 17.25 1.24
CA VAL A 602 21.99 18.16 1.78
C VAL A 602 23.30 17.97 1.01
N ALA A 603 24.11 19.03 0.98
CA ALA A 603 25.34 19.03 0.19
C ALA A 603 26.49 19.78 0.84
N THR A 604 27.71 19.34 0.53
CA THR A 604 28.91 20.17 0.58
C THR A 604 28.98 21.04 -0.68
N PRO A 605 29.94 21.97 -0.81
CA PRO A 605 30.14 22.72 -2.05
C PRO A 605 30.37 21.84 -3.29
N GLU A 606 30.87 20.61 -3.11
CA GLU A 606 31.25 19.71 -4.19
C GLU A 606 30.13 18.72 -4.53
N ASN A 607 29.55 18.07 -3.52
CA ASN A 607 28.59 16.97 -3.71
C ASN A 607 27.57 16.91 -2.58
N GLY A 608 26.42 16.31 -2.86
CA GLY A 608 25.36 16.06 -1.91
C GLY A 608 24.97 14.60 -1.79
N VAL A 609 24.07 14.36 -0.84
CA VAL A 609 23.45 13.07 -0.58
C VAL A 609 21.93 13.23 -0.55
N LEU A 610 21.24 12.18 -0.95
CA LEU A 610 19.81 12.02 -0.69
C LEU A 610 19.63 11.30 0.64
N LEU A 611 18.70 11.77 1.45
CA LEU A 611 18.28 11.13 2.68
C LEU A 611 16.88 10.56 2.43
N VAL A 612 16.75 9.24 2.41
CA VAL A 612 15.50 8.54 2.11
C VAL A 612 15.09 7.65 3.28
N GLY A 613 13.83 7.24 3.31
CA GLY A 613 13.30 6.39 4.35
C GLY A 613 11.92 6.82 4.80
N LYS A 614 11.29 5.96 5.59
CA LYS A 614 9.98 6.19 6.17
C LYS A 614 9.88 7.45 7.02
N GLY A 615 8.64 7.82 7.30
CA GLY A 615 8.33 8.81 8.33
C GLY A 615 9.08 8.56 9.64
N GLY A 616 9.67 9.61 10.23
CA GLY A 616 10.35 9.50 11.53
C GLY A 616 11.71 8.81 11.51
N SER A 617 12.24 8.40 10.35
CA SER A 617 13.56 7.76 10.26
C SER A 617 14.75 8.67 10.64
N GLY A 618 14.52 9.99 10.68
CA GLY A 618 15.54 11.00 11.01
C GLY A 618 15.98 11.88 9.83
N LYS A 619 15.33 11.79 8.65
CA LYS A 619 15.64 12.62 7.45
C LYS A 619 15.70 14.11 7.77
N SER A 620 14.60 14.67 8.26
CA SER A 620 14.48 16.11 8.50
C SER A 620 15.42 16.60 9.59
N THR A 621 15.56 15.84 10.69
CA THR A 621 16.52 16.14 11.74
C THR A 621 17.96 16.11 11.22
N THR A 622 18.32 15.11 10.40
CA THR A 622 19.65 15.02 9.78
C THR A 622 19.89 16.22 8.86
N ALA A 623 18.92 16.55 8.01
CA ALA A 623 19.03 17.68 7.08
C ALA A 623 19.23 19.01 7.82
N LEU A 624 18.46 19.27 8.88
CA LEU A 624 18.57 20.47 9.69
C LEU A 624 19.87 20.55 10.48
N LEU A 625 20.37 19.44 11.03
CA LEU A 625 21.66 19.43 11.73
C LEU A 625 22.84 19.64 10.77
N CYS A 626 22.77 19.09 9.55
CA CYS A 626 23.73 19.37 8.49
C CYS A 626 23.70 20.84 8.09
N ALA A 627 22.50 21.40 7.87
CA ALA A 627 22.33 22.82 7.59
C ALA A 627 22.88 23.68 8.74
N ARG A 628 22.57 23.35 9.99
CA ARG A 628 23.09 24.02 11.20
C ARG A 628 24.60 24.03 11.24
N ALA A 629 25.23 22.93 10.82
CA ALA A 629 26.69 22.78 10.74
C ALA A 629 27.32 23.45 9.50
N GLY A 630 26.55 24.18 8.68
CA GLY A 630 27.03 24.94 7.53
C GLY A 630 27.03 24.19 6.20
N MET A 631 26.36 23.04 6.10
CA MET A 631 26.12 22.38 4.81
C MET A 631 24.99 23.07 4.06
N SER A 632 25.00 22.95 2.73
CA SER A 632 23.90 23.39 1.88
C SER A 632 22.67 22.51 2.11
N TYR A 633 21.53 23.17 2.27
CA TYR A 633 20.21 22.57 2.42
C TYR A 633 19.46 22.68 1.09
N LEU A 634 18.89 21.56 0.64
CA LEU A 634 18.03 21.52 -0.55
C LEU A 634 16.59 21.14 -0.20
N GLY A 635 16.36 20.46 0.92
CA GLY A 635 15.01 20.09 1.38
C GLY A 635 15.06 19.05 2.49
N ASP A 636 14.00 18.95 3.29
CA ASP A 636 13.85 17.98 4.39
C ASP A 636 12.69 16.99 4.19
N ASP A 637 11.67 17.39 3.44
CA ASP A 637 10.43 16.62 3.23
C ASP A 637 10.31 16.19 1.75
N TYR A 638 10.63 17.11 0.83
CA TYR A 638 10.58 16.87 -0.60
C TYR A 638 11.72 17.56 -1.34
N CYS A 639 12.22 16.89 -2.38
CA CYS A 639 13.10 17.47 -3.38
C CYS A 639 12.79 16.92 -4.77
N LEU A 640 13.36 17.54 -5.81
CA LEU A 640 13.38 16.96 -7.15
C LEU A 640 14.73 16.30 -7.37
N VAL A 641 14.75 15.18 -8.09
CA VAL A 641 15.98 14.50 -8.46
C VAL A 641 15.95 14.15 -9.94
N ASP A 642 16.99 14.54 -10.67
CA ASP A 642 17.24 14.07 -12.04
C ASP A 642 18.16 12.82 -11.98
N PRO A 643 17.64 11.62 -12.29
CA PRO A 643 18.44 10.39 -12.31
C PRO A 643 19.48 10.34 -13.44
N GLY A 644 19.24 11.07 -14.54
CA GLY A 644 20.17 11.20 -15.65
C GLY A 644 21.41 11.97 -15.24
N GLN A 645 21.22 13.13 -14.59
CA GLN A 645 22.28 14.02 -14.15
C GLN A 645 22.84 13.69 -12.76
N ASN A 646 22.20 12.79 -12.00
CA ASN A 646 22.47 12.59 -10.58
C ASN A 646 22.45 13.93 -9.82
N ARG A 647 21.37 14.69 -9.96
CA ARG A 647 21.29 16.04 -9.38
C ARG A 647 20.01 16.17 -8.57
N ALA A 648 20.12 16.71 -7.37
CA ALA A 648 18.99 17.12 -6.56
C ALA A 648 18.74 18.61 -6.75
N TYR A 649 17.47 19.00 -6.79
CA TYR A 649 17.02 20.37 -6.81
C TYR A 649 16.13 20.63 -5.60
N SER A 650 16.34 21.81 -5.02
CA SER A 650 15.49 22.29 -3.95
C SER A 650 14.11 22.65 -4.48
N ILE A 651 13.10 22.44 -3.63
CA ILE A 651 11.74 22.88 -3.89
C ILE A 651 11.31 23.84 -2.80
N TYR A 652 11.42 23.45 -1.54
CA TYR A 652 10.90 24.21 -0.41
C TYR A 652 12.00 24.65 0.57
N ALA A 653 11.94 25.91 1.01
CA ALA A 653 12.77 26.47 2.08
C ALA A 653 12.11 26.34 3.47
N THR A 654 11.14 25.45 3.60
CA THR A 654 10.44 25.21 4.87
C THR A 654 11.05 24.02 5.60
N ALA A 655 10.88 24.01 6.91
CA ALA A 655 11.15 22.84 7.74
C ALA A 655 9.95 22.54 8.65
N LYS A 656 9.71 21.27 8.96
CA LYS A 656 8.59 20.82 9.81
C LYS A 656 9.10 20.10 11.05
N LEU A 657 8.74 20.58 12.24
CA LEU A 657 9.08 19.92 13.52
C LEU A 657 7.82 19.49 14.26
N LYS A 658 7.90 18.36 14.98
CA LYS A 658 6.73 17.73 15.62
C LYS A 658 6.49 18.18 17.05
N GLY A 659 7.51 18.66 17.75
CA GLY A 659 7.35 19.07 19.13
C GLY A 659 8.61 19.68 19.75
N PRO A 660 8.55 20.04 21.05
CA PRO A 660 9.61 20.76 21.74
C PRO A 660 10.98 20.07 21.68
N ALA A 661 11.02 18.74 21.80
CA ALA A 661 12.26 17.96 21.74
C ALA A 661 12.98 18.07 20.37
N ASP A 662 12.25 18.30 19.29
CA ASP A 662 12.85 18.54 17.97
C ASP A 662 13.46 19.94 17.90
N VAL A 663 12.80 20.94 18.49
CA VAL A 663 13.28 22.34 18.55
C VAL A 663 14.52 22.45 19.44
N GLU A 664 14.62 21.67 20.51
CA GLU A 664 15.83 21.64 21.35
C GLU A 664 17.10 21.23 20.58
N ARG A 665 16.95 20.42 19.52
CA ARG A 665 18.07 20.03 18.64
C ARG A 665 18.51 21.17 17.72
N VAL A 666 17.62 22.10 17.44
CA VAL A 666 17.82 23.27 16.56
C VAL A 666 17.23 24.53 17.24
N PRO A 667 17.84 24.98 18.36
CA PRO A 667 17.25 26.01 19.22
C PRO A 667 17.08 27.36 18.52
N GLU A 668 17.78 27.58 17.40
CA GLU A 668 17.65 28.76 16.56
C GLU A 668 16.26 28.90 15.90
N LEU A 669 15.47 27.82 15.85
CA LEU A 669 14.11 27.83 15.31
C LEU A 669 13.04 28.18 16.35
N ARG A 670 13.40 28.25 17.64
CA ARG A 670 12.44 28.47 18.74
C ARG A 670 11.63 29.75 18.54
N ASP A 671 10.32 29.64 18.71
CA ASP A 671 9.35 30.74 18.60
C ASP A 671 9.28 31.38 17.20
N LEU A 672 9.86 30.73 16.17
CA LEU A 672 9.83 31.21 14.78
C LEU A 672 8.78 30.52 13.91
N SER A 673 7.94 29.66 14.50
CA SER A 673 6.89 28.98 13.75
C SER A 673 5.87 29.95 13.17
N PHE A 674 5.58 29.84 11.87
CA PHE A 674 4.71 30.81 11.19
C PHE A 674 3.26 30.32 11.06
N ASN A 675 2.99 29.01 11.05
CA ASN A 675 1.63 28.48 11.00
C ASN A 675 0.89 28.65 12.32
N ALA A 676 -0.45 28.81 12.26
CA ALA A 676 -1.28 29.10 13.42
C ALA A 676 -1.56 27.86 14.30
N ASP A 677 -1.60 26.68 13.69
CA ASP A 677 -1.89 25.37 14.28
C ASP A 677 -0.63 24.66 14.82
N GLY A 678 0.54 25.27 14.74
CA GLY A 678 1.79 24.70 15.23
C GLY A 678 1.84 24.58 16.75
N PHE A 679 2.50 23.54 17.26
CA PHE A 679 2.59 23.26 18.70
C PHE A 679 3.16 24.41 19.54
N GLU A 680 4.07 25.23 19.01
CA GLU A 680 4.60 26.41 19.74
C GLU A 680 3.53 27.48 20.00
N LYS A 681 2.47 27.51 19.18
CA LYS A 681 1.33 28.43 19.34
C LYS A 681 0.17 27.80 20.11
N GLY A 682 0.40 26.66 20.77
CA GLY A 682 -0.62 25.92 21.51
C GLY A 682 -1.55 25.07 20.64
N GLY A 683 -1.23 24.90 19.35
CA GLY A 683 -1.91 23.95 18.48
C GLY A 683 -1.43 22.51 18.66
N GLU A 684 -2.09 21.56 18.01
CA GLU A 684 -1.73 20.13 18.07
C GLU A 684 -0.94 19.68 16.82
N GLY A 685 -0.71 20.58 15.87
CA GLY A 685 -0.04 20.30 14.60
C GLY A 685 1.46 20.55 14.59
N LYS A 686 2.12 20.09 13.53
CA LYS A 686 3.55 20.35 13.30
C LYS A 686 3.80 21.85 13.14
N ALA A 687 4.87 22.34 13.76
CA ALA A 687 5.32 23.70 13.56
C ALA A 687 6.11 23.80 12.23
N LEU A 688 5.77 24.80 11.42
CA LEU A 688 6.44 25.15 10.17
C LEU A 688 7.38 26.33 10.39
N TYR A 689 8.59 26.23 9.85
CA TYR A 689 9.59 27.27 9.94
C TYR A 689 10.10 27.65 8.55
N SER A 690 10.39 28.94 8.33
CA SER A 690 11.04 29.42 7.12
C SER A 690 12.56 29.44 7.33
N LEU A 691 13.27 28.55 6.65
CA LEU A 691 14.73 28.54 6.67
C LEU A 691 15.34 29.69 5.88
N ALA A 692 14.59 30.29 4.93
CA ALA A 692 15.07 31.45 4.20
C ALA A 692 15.23 32.68 5.10
N GLY A 693 14.41 32.81 6.15
CA GLY A 693 14.57 33.85 7.16
C GLY A 693 15.74 33.59 8.12
N LEU A 694 16.08 32.31 8.35
CA LEU A 694 17.08 31.93 9.36
C LEU A 694 18.49 31.73 8.76
N TRP A 695 18.60 30.98 7.66
CA TRP A 695 19.85 30.59 7.02
C TRP A 695 19.79 30.75 5.48
N PRO A 696 19.57 31.97 4.95
CA PRO A 696 19.45 32.19 3.51
C PRO A 696 20.67 31.71 2.72
N ASP A 697 21.89 31.91 3.25
CA ASP A 697 23.15 31.52 2.60
C ASP A 697 23.38 30.00 2.55
N ARG A 698 22.52 29.22 3.23
CA ARG A 698 22.61 27.76 3.25
C ARG A 698 21.63 27.10 2.29
N LEU A 699 20.70 27.86 1.70
CA LEU A 699 19.73 27.31 0.77
C LEU A 699 20.33 27.23 -0.63
N ALA A 700 20.62 26.01 -1.08
CA ALA A 700 21.11 25.77 -2.43
C ALA A 700 19.95 25.43 -3.36
N ALA A 701 19.91 26.04 -4.54
CA ALA A 701 18.90 25.71 -5.55
C ALA A 701 19.06 24.27 -6.08
N SER A 702 20.31 23.76 -6.17
CA SER A 702 20.60 22.39 -6.59
C SER A 702 22.03 21.96 -6.28
N ALA A 703 22.28 20.65 -6.26
CA ALA A 703 23.59 20.06 -6.01
C ALA A 703 23.71 18.67 -6.68
N PRO A 704 24.91 18.25 -7.15
CA PRO A 704 25.16 16.87 -7.55
C PRO A 704 24.87 15.92 -6.38
N VAL A 705 24.40 14.71 -6.66
CA VAL A 705 24.15 13.65 -5.69
C VAL A 705 25.13 12.52 -5.92
N LYS A 706 25.87 12.18 -4.87
CA LYS A 706 26.89 11.12 -4.91
C LYS A 706 26.43 9.84 -4.23
N ALA A 707 25.50 9.90 -3.28
CA ALA A 707 25.02 8.72 -2.57
C ALA A 707 23.60 8.89 -2.03
N ILE A 708 23.00 7.76 -1.66
CA ILE A 708 21.74 7.66 -0.92
C ILE A 708 22.08 7.24 0.53
N LEU A 709 21.54 7.94 1.51
CA LEU A 709 21.61 7.58 2.91
C LEU A 709 20.23 7.21 3.43
N ILE A 710 20.17 6.14 4.22
CA ILE A 710 18.97 5.65 4.90
C ILE A 710 19.16 5.87 6.39
N PRO A 711 18.66 6.98 6.97
CA PRO A 711 18.75 7.22 8.40
C PRO A 711 18.01 6.14 9.20
N ARG A 712 18.65 5.63 10.26
CA ARG A 712 18.04 4.75 11.26
C ARG A 712 18.40 5.23 12.66
N VAL A 713 17.41 5.63 13.43
CA VAL A 713 17.62 6.06 14.82
C VAL A 713 18.03 4.86 15.67
N GLY A 714 19.21 4.92 16.27
CA GLY A 714 19.75 3.90 17.16
C GLY A 714 19.79 4.38 18.62
N THR A 715 20.11 3.45 19.52
CA THR A 715 20.26 3.69 20.96
C THR A 715 21.71 3.84 21.41
N GLY A 716 22.67 3.53 20.54
CA GLY A 716 24.10 3.68 20.82
C GLY A 716 24.56 5.14 20.75
N PRO A 717 25.71 5.50 21.35
CA PRO A 717 26.19 6.88 21.36
C PRO A 717 26.66 7.34 19.98
N ASP A 718 27.32 6.47 19.22
CA ASP A 718 28.05 6.84 18.01
C ASP A 718 27.21 6.71 16.74
N THR A 719 27.37 7.68 15.85
CA THR A 719 26.79 7.64 14.50
C THR A 719 27.73 6.90 13.55
N ARG A 720 27.23 5.85 12.89
CA ARG A 720 28.03 5.02 11.96
C ARG A 720 27.36 4.85 10.60
N LEU A 721 28.18 4.60 9.60
CA LEU A 721 27.77 4.31 8.22
C LEU A 721 27.99 2.83 7.92
N GLU A 722 27.00 2.20 7.31
CA GLU A 722 27.06 0.82 6.86
C GLU A 722 26.62 0.75 5.39
N PRO A 723 27.46 0.26 4.46
CA PRO A 723 27.04 0.10 3.07
C PRO A 723 25.81 -0.81 2.94
N CYS A 724 24.87 -0.45 2.08
CA CYS A 724 23.71 -1.27 1.79
C CYS A 724 23.50 -1.50 0.29
N GLY A 725 22.67 -2.51 -0.01
CA GLY A 725 22.32 -2.89 -1.36
C GLY A 725 21.30 -1.93 -1.99
N PRO A 726 21.26 -1.83 -3.34
CA PRO A 726 20.28 -0.98 -4.02
C PRO A 726 18.83 -1.38 -3.77
N GLN A 727 18.53 -2.64 -3.45
CA GLN A 727 17.17 -3.03 -3.03
C GLN A 727 16.77 -2.32 -1.75
N GLU A 728 17.66 -2.24 -0.76
CA GLU A 728 17.37 -1.58 0.51
C GLU A 728 17.16 -0.07 0.32
N ALA A 729 17.94 0.55 -0.56
CA ALA A 729 17.74 1.94 -0.96
C ALA A 729 16.40 2.17 -1.68
N LEU A 730 16.04 1.28 -2.62
CA LEU A 730 14.76 1.34 -3.32
C LEU A 730 13.60 1.14 -2.35
N LEU A 731 13.71 0.19 -1.43
CA LEU A 731 12.70 -0.10 -0.41
C LEU A 731 12.47 1.07 0.54
N ALA A 732 13.54 1.79 0.90
CA ALA A 732 13.45 2.99 1.73
C ALA A 732 12.82 4.19 1.01
N MET A 733 12.80 4.18 -0.33
CA MET A 733 12.46 5.35 -1.14
C MET A 733 11.12 5.22 -1.88
N LEU A 734 10.92 4.10 -2.59
CA LEU A 734 9.79 3.87 -3.50
C LEU A 734 8.44 3.95 -2.76
N PRO A 735 8.17 3.12 -1.74
CA PRO A 735 6.91 3.13 -0.99
C PRO A 735 6.47 4.53 -0.54
N SER A 736 7.34 5.21 0.21
CA SER A 736 7.02 6.51 0.81
C SER A 736 6.88 7.63 -0.22
N THR A 737 7.46 7.48 -1.41
CA THR A 737 7.32 8.45 -2.49
C THR A 737 6.01 8.24 -3.25
N VAL A 738 5.75 7.02 -3.73
CA VAL A 738 4.56 6.74 -4.55
C VAL A 738 3.27 6.79 -3.76
N GLY A 739 3.31 6.51 -2.45
CA GLY A 739 2.14 6.64 -1.58
C GLY A 739 1.69 8.10 -1.38
N GLN A 740 2.62 9.06 -1.42
CA GLN A 740 2.30 10.47 -1.19
C GLN A 740 2.00 11.27 -2.47
N LEU A 741 2.21 10.66 -3.65
CA LEU A 741 2.05 11.31 -4.93
C LEU A 741 0.82 10.76 -5.65
N PRO A 742 -0.26 11.54 -5.77
CA PRO A 742 -1.34 11.26 -6.71
C PRO A 742 -0.76 11.01 -8.10
N LEU A 743 -1.38 10.12 -8.87
CA LEU A 743 -0.94 9.76 -10.23
C LEU A 743 0.44 9.09 -10.34
N ALA A 744 1.06 8.68 -9.22
CA ALA A 744 2.31 7.93 -9.30
C ALA A 744 2.14 6.67 -10.14
N ASP A 745 3.04 6.48 -11.11
CA ASP A 745 2.93 5.46 -12.15
C ASP A 745 4.22 4.62 -12.31
N ALA A 746 4.25 3.79 -13.36
CA ALA A 746 5.41 2.97 -13.68
C ALA A 746 6.65 3.79 -14.05
N GLY A 747 6.48 5.01 -14.59
CA GLY A 747 7.57 5.94 -14.89
C GLY A 747 8.22 6.47 -13.63
N ASP A 748 7.45 6.78 -12.58
CA ASP A 748 7.99 7.14 -11.26
C ASP A 748 8.81 5.98 -10.67
N CYS A 749 8.24 4.77 -10.70
CA CYS A 749 8.92 3.56 -10.25
C CYS A 749 10.24 3.34 -11.00
N ALA A 750 10.26 3.53 -12.32
CA ALA A 750 11.45 3.36 -13.14
C ALA A 750 12.57 4.36 -12.78
N ARG A 751 12.24 5.64 -12.58
CA ARG A 751 13.23 6.67 -12.17
C ARG A 751 13.81 6.41 -10.78
N LEU A 752 12.97 5.99 -9.83
CA LEU A 752 13.41 5.62 -8.48
C LEU A 752 14.30 4.36 -8.51
N THR A 753 13.95 3.38 -9.34
CA THR A 753 14.77 2.19 -9.58
C THR A 753 16.13 2.56 -10.17
N GLN A 754 16.17 3.46 -11.15
CA GLN A 754 17.40 3.96 -11.76
C GLN A 754 18.32 4.63 -10.74
N LEU A 755 17.78 5.48 -9.87
CA LEU A 755 18.55 6.13 -8.80
C LEU A 755 19.17 5.11 -7.85
N ALA A 756 18.35 4.17 -7.36
CA ALA A 756 18.81 3.12 -6.45
C ALA A 756 19.90 2.26 -7.09
N ALA A 757 19.76 1.90 -8.37
CA ALA A 757 20.74 1.08 -9.08
C ALA A 757 22.08 1.81 -9.37
N LYS A 758 22.05 3.14 -9.57
CA LYS A 758 23.19 3.94 -10.02
C LYS A 758 24.02 4.50 -8.87
N LEU A 759 23.40 4.87 -7.76
CA LEU A 759 24.07 5.54 -6.64
C LEU A 759 24.48 4.54 -5.55
N PRO A 760 25.66 4.69 -4.93
CA PRO A 760 25.99 3.96 -3.71
C PRO A 760 25.00 4.34 -2.60
N ALA A 761 24.67 3.36 -1.76
CA ALA A 761 23.74 3.54 -0.66
C ALA A 761 24.36 3.10 0.68
N TYR A 762 24.01 3.82 1.74
CA TYR A 762 24.45 3.51 3.10
C TYR A 762 23.30 3.65 4.09
N VAL A 763 23.25 2.77 5.08
CA VAL A 763 22.48 2.98 6.30
C VAL A 763 23.28 3.92 7.22
N LEU A 764 22.67 5.03 7.58
CA LEU A 764 23.19 5.97 8.58
C LEU A 764 22.56 5.63 9.93
N HIS A 765 23.25 4.83 10.74
CA HIS A 765 22.82 4.53 12.10
C HIS A 765 23.10 5.75 12.97
N ILE A 766 22.05 6.51 13.28
CA ILE A 766 22.11 7.73 14.08
C ILE A 766 22.32 7.34 15.55
N GLY A 767 23.43 7.82 16.12
CA GLY A 767 23.69 7.70 17.55
C GLY A 767 23.00 8.79 18.37
N THR A 768 23.05 8.68 19.70
CA THR A 768 22.49 9.70 20.60
C THR A 768 23.30 11.00 20.58
N ASP A 769 24.58 10.96 20.22
CA ASP A 769 25.38 12.16 19.96
C ASP A 769 25.13 12.70 18.54
N LEU A 770 24.10 13.55 18.45
CA LEU A 770 23.65 14.14 17.18
C LEU A 770 24.69 15.04 16.51
N GLN A 771 25.72 15.51 17.23
CA GLN A 771 26.77 16.36 16.67
C GLN A 771 27.67 15.60 15.67
N GLN A 772 27.67 14.27 15.73
CA GLN A 772 28.45 13.43 14.82
C GLN A 772 27.84 13.35 13.42
N ILE A 773 26.53 13.60 13.29
CA ILE A 773 25.78 13.40 12.04
C ILE A 773 26.37 14.21 10.87
N PRO A 774 26.59 15.53 10.97
CA PRO A 774 27.11 16.29 9.83
C PRO A 774 28.49 15.82 9.38
N ALA A 775 29.36 15.39 10.31
CA ALA A 775 30.67 14.87 9.98
C ALA A 775 30.58 13.56 9.17
N ARG A 776 29.70 12.64 9.57
CA ARG A 776 29.45 11.38 8.83
C ARG A 776 28.84 11.64 7.46
N VAL A 777 27.92 12.59 7.34
CA VAL A 777 27.32 12.95 6.04
C VAL A 777 28.37 13.54 5.08
N ARG A 778 29.26 14.41 5.57
CA ARG A 778 30.36 14.97 4.76
C ARG A 778 31.31 13.90 4.22
N GLU A 779 31.63 12.89 5.02
CA GLU A 779 32.48 11.77 4.59
C GLU A 779 31.93 11.08 3.32
N VAL A 780 30.60 11.00 3.20
CA VAL A 780 29.94 10.39 2.03
C VAL A 780 29.88 11.34 0.83
N CYS A 781 29.71 12.65 1.07
CA CYS A 781 29.79 13.66 0.02
C CYS A 781 31.16 13.65 -0.67
N GLY A 782 32.24 13.32 0.04
CA GLY A 782 33.61 13.46 -0.44
C GLY A 782 34.24 14.71 0.14
#